data_AF-A0A8C4EXP4-F1
#
_entry.id   AF-A0A8C4EXP4-F1
#
_cell.length_a   1.000
_cell.length_b   1.000
_cell.length_c   1.000
_cell.angle_alpha   90.00
_cell.angle_beta   90.00
_cell.angle_gamma   90.00
#
_symmetry.space_group_name_H-M   'P 1'
#
loop_
_entity.id
_entity.type
_entity.pdbx_description
1 polymer ?
#
loop_
_entity_poly.entity_id
_entity_poly.type
_entity_poly.pdbx_seq_one_letter_code
_entity_poly.pdbx_strand_id
1 'polypeptide(L)'
;MSRSAVPPFSVGATAPEALSLLHQRLLLAEEEAEALIQDMGVLGVSRDQILGSAERMGATQRPISPLKMRRVFGDEGMLCDSVVSRVCRMESLLQTLKLTIFRLETEKELDPSHTAHLKQQLAALQRQSEEEHHTTRREAMKLRDQLQQAYQERDEARTEVQRLGDTVEAATAAKMDVALAAEELKIVKLEMSQRLKEMKEQMRQESARLAEATRSHNELHQRVEEMERVVEMQRRQALLLQSDCHALHVEVQTGQRQLEEANDRGRQLDEHCQRLKDQTEMKDSLMSELKTDLKSVCQALQRQQTENSKLLKEGTELRAAADRVQTLNKQLQSQCTQLSSALHSLTEENEKHQASLKAEMSRVVKQLQERDLQLGANIQTELQVALTHKVSLQLELERLKGEHAKLLQSSSIAQETVATQRELLERTTERLRGELNMAKKEEGAMRKDLEDSKNEISELEAVCGPGGGVVSQTLEDILASHTRIQLNGQTLGREQEQKDRLQAQREIRKHQAEVEKLQQLLTSTHSKSNRALESLQKALDKAKADNKRLAQSVEQAVFTNSSLHSKLEQARDQYQATITLRDEELHVARTKIGRLSEELGAIKQRMRGEYDSSMRRLHREITELKMTVKDSSTGSGDLSKANQELRQQVSELEQQVSKQKARIREERRQRQKSRDSQDNSQKVESIKNIEEQEDSKLPQDGMDSQQVLRKREAEWERWTSTIQRWEAKRELAHIAGGSKQSH
;
A
#
# COMPACT_ATOMS: atom_id res chain seq x y z
N MET A 1 -81.25 200.81 2.41
CA MET A 1 -82.13 201.90 1.92
C MET A 1 -83.14 202.26 3.00
N SER A 2 -83.82 203.41 2.87
CA SER A 2 -85.16 203.71 3.43
C SER A 2 -85.37 203.77 4.95
N ARG A 3 -85.46 205.02 5.45
CA ARG A 3 -86.39 205.54 6.48
C ARG A 3 -86.50 204.84 7.85
N SER A 4 -86.29 205.64 8.89
CA SER A 4 -87.44 206.24 9.60
C SER A 4 -87.09 207.65 10.10
N ALA A 5 -88.09 208.42 10.55
CA ALA A 5 -87.94 209.76 11.11
C ALA A 5 -88.37 209.79 12.59
N VAL A 6 -87.80 210.71 13.38
CA VAL A 6 -88.14 210.90 14.80
C VAL A 6 -88.42 212.37 15.08
N PRO A 7 -89.69 212.73 15.37
CA PRO A 7 -90.07 213.98 16.02
C PRO A 7 -90.57 213.67 17.47
N PRO A 8 -91.09 214.63 18.25
CA PRO A 8 -90.22 215.41 19.13
C PRO A 8 -90.65 215.37 20.60
N PHE A 9 -89.75 215.71 21.52
CA PHE A 9 -90.14 216.10 22.89
C PHE A 9 -89.39 217.33 23.37
N SER A 10 -90.12 218.43 23.48
CA SER A 10 -89.71 219.62 24.22
C SER A 10 -90.10 219.45 25.70
N VAL A 11 -89.11 219.26 26.57
CA VAL A 11 -89.30 219.37 28.03
C VAL A 11 -88.17 220.22 28.59
N GLY A 12 -88.52 221.35 29.19
CA GLY A 12 -87.63 222.04 30.11
C GLY A 12 -87.73 221.37 31.48
N ALA A 13 -86.66 220.70 31.91
CA ALA A 13 -86.54 220.07 33.21
C ALA A 13 -85.22 220.50 33.88
N THR A 14 -85.09 220.25 35.19
CA THR A 14 -84.13 220.95 36.05
C THR A 14 -82.73 220.32 36.02
N ALA A 15 -81.74 221.04 36.59
CA ALA A 15 -80.31 220.73 36.50
C ALA A 15 -79.82 219.28 36.78
N PRO A 16 -80.45 218.44 37.64
CA PRO A 16 -79.90 217.11 37.96
C PRO A 16 -79.79 216.12 36.79
N GLU A 17 -80.61 216.25 35.75
CA GLU A 17 -80.89 215.15 34.81
C GLU A 17 -79.80 214.95 33.72
N ALA A 18 -79.11 216.02 33.33
CA ALA A 18 -78.11 215.97 32.25
C ALA A 18 -76.87 215.12 32.60
N LEU A 19 -76.47 215.10 33.88
CA LEU A 19 -75.29 214.36 34.35
C LEU A 19 -75.49 212.84 34.26
N SER A 20 -76.70 212.33 34.53
CA SER A 20 -77.01 210.90 34.42
C SER A 20 -76.89 210.40 32.98
N LEU A 21 -77.34 211.20 32.02
CA LEU A 21 -77.33 210.87 30.60
C LEU A 21 -75.89 210.81 30.04
N LEU A 22 -75.02 211.74 30.46
CA LEU A 22 -73.59 211.70 30.15
C LEU A 22 -72.89 210.48 30.77
N HIS A 23 -73.23 210.13 32.01
CA HIS A 23 -72.66 208.94 32.67
C HIS A 23 -73.07 207.62 31.98
N GLN A 24 -74.31 207.53 31.46
CA GLN A 24 -74.78 206.33 30.77
C GLN A 24 -74.16 206.14 29.37
N ARG A 25 -73.93 207.23 28.61
CA ARG A 25 -73.17 207.16 27.34
C ARG A 25 -71.74 206.65 27.54
N LEU A 26 -71.12 206.99 28.68
CA LEU A 26 -69.76 206.60 29.00
C LEU A 26 -69.61 205.08 29.22
N LEU A 27 -70.57 204.46 29.93
CA LEU A 27 -70.56 203.01 30.17
C LEU A 27 -70.72 202.21 28.87
N LEU A 28 -71.64 202.61 27.99
CA LEU A 28 -71.85 201.95 26.69
C LEU A 28 -70.61 202.05 25.78
N ALA A 29 -69.89 203.18 25.81
CA ALA A 29 -68.63 203.34 25.08
C ALA A 29 -67.49 202.49 25.66
N GLU A 30 -67.49 202.24 26.97
CA GLU A 30 -66.54 201.33 27.63
C GLU A 30 -66.83 199.85 27.31
N GLU A 31 -68.10 199.46 27.13
CA GLU A 31 -68.49 198.10 26.69
C GLU A 31 -68.20 197.85 25.19
N GLU A 32 -68.54 198.79 24.30
CA GLU A 32 -68.35 198.61 22.85
C GLU A 32 -66.85 198.55 22.46
N ALA A 33 -65.97 199.23 23.20
CA ALA A 33 -64.52 199.16 22.99
C ALA A 33 -63.94 197.77 23.31
N GLU A 34 -64.42 197.10 24.37
CA GLU A 34 -63.90 195.80 24.81
C GLU A 34 -64.35 194.64 23.89
N ALA A 35 -65.47 194.78 23.18
CA ALA A 35 -65.90 193.83 22.15
C ALA A 35 -64.92 193.79 20.97
N LEU A 36 -64.56 194.96 20.42
CA LEU A 36 -63.65 195.10 19.27
C LEU A 36 -62.25 194.51 19.54
N ILE A 37 -61.80 194.55 20.80
CA ILE A 37 -60.53 193.95 21.24
C ILE A 37 -60.55 192.42 21.10
N GLN A 38 -61.72 191.77 21.21
CA GLN A 38 -61.85 190.31 21.04
C GLN A 38 -61.82 189.91 19.56
N ASP A 39 -62.48 190.67 18.68
CA ASP A 39 -62.48 190.43 17.23
C ASP A 39 -61.07 190.52 16.63
N MET A 40 -60.26 191.50 17.07
CA MET A 40 -58.83 191.59 16.72
C MET A 40 -58.03 190.33 17.09
N GLY A 41 -58.42 189.62 18.16
CA GLY A 41 -57.81 188.37 18.57
C GLY A 41 -58.06 187.21 17.59
N VAL A 42 -59.24 187.17 16.96
CA VAL A 42 -59.60 186.18 15.91
C VAL A 42 -58.82 186.44 14.62
N LEU A 43 -58.38 187.69 14.41
CA LEU A 43 -57.47 188.09 13.33
C LEU A 43 -55.98 187.92 13.69
N GLY A 44 -55.66 187.44 14.90
CA GLY A 44 -54.32 187.04 15.32
C GLY A 44 -53.53 188.08 16.13
N VAL A 45 -54.11 189.23 16.49
CA VAL A 45 -53.42 190.28 17.26
C VAL A 45 -53.60 190.06 18.76
N SER A 46 -52.50 190.03 19.52
CA SER A 46 -52.56 189.79 20.97
C SER A 46 -52.93 191.06 21.77
N ARG A 47 -53.70 190.89 22.85
CA ARG A 47 -54.27 191.98 23.66
C ARG A 47 -53.25 193.00 24.17
N ASP A 48 -52.03 192.55 24.49
CA ASP A 48 -50.95 193.41 24.99
C ASP A 48 -50.45 194.43 23.94
N GLN A 49 -50.66 194.17 22.64
CA GLN A 49 -50.29 195.10 21.55
C GLN A 49 -51.26 196.28 21.43
N ILE A 50 -52.46 196.18 22.02
CA ILE A 50 -53.56 197.13 21.81
C ILE A 50 -53.57 198.24 22.88
N LEU A 51 -53.01 197.98 24.08
CA LEU A 51 -53.14 198.83 25.26
C LEU A 51 -51.87 199.61 25.66
N GLY A 52 -50.81 199.64 24.86
CA GLY A 52 -49.56 200.31 25.24
C GLY A 52 -48.66 200.78 24.09
N SER A 53 -48.65 202.09 23.82
CA SER A 53 -47.69 202.73 22.90
C SER A 53 -47.18 204.11 23.39
N ALA A 54 -47.24 204.36 24.70
CA ALA A 54 -46.47 205.35 25.45
C ALA A 54 -46.37 204.86 26.92
N GLU A 55 -45.25 204.88 27.64
CA GLU A 55 -43.87 205.31 27.35
C GLU A 55 -42.83 204.19 27.57
N ARG A 56 -41.53 204.51 27.46
CA ARG A 56 -40.42 203.55 27.49
C ARG A 56 -39.87 203.33 28.92
N MET A 57 -39.68 202.06 29.28
CA MET A 57 -38.78 201.53 30.34
C MET A 57 -39.11 201.80 31.83
N GLY A 58 -39.33 200.72 32.59
CA GLY A 58 -38.68 200.56 33.89
C GLY A 58 -39.53 200.61 35.17
N ALA A 59 -40.10 199.46 35.55
CA ALA A 59 -40.57 199.10 36.90
C ALA A 59 -41.82 199.81 37.49
N THR A 60 -42.43 199.12 38.47
CA THR A 60 -43.44 199.57 39.45
C THR A 60 -44.90 199.85 39.03
N GLN A 61 -45.77 198.92 39.47
CA GLN A 61 -47.17 199.07 39.97
C GLN A 61 -48.41 198.92 39.05
N ARG A 62 -49.36 198.10 39.53
CA ARG A 62 -50.80 198.00 39.16
C ARG A 62 -51.62 199.06 39.95
N PRO A 63 -52.80 199.51 39.49
CA PRO A 63 -54.11 198.85 39.79
C PRO A 63 -55.07 198.87 38.57
N ILE A 64 -56.10 198.01 38.37
CA ILE A 64 -57.16 197.38 39.19
C ILE A 64 -58.45 198.24 39.40
N SER A 65 -59.52 197.80 38.72
CA SER A 65 -60.99 197.77 38.97
C SER A 65 -61.53 197.97 40.43
N PRO A 66 -62.86 198.10 40.70
CA PRO A 66 -63.99 198.74 40.00
C PRO A 66 -64.76 199.78 40.88
N LEU A 67 -65.85 200.34 40.33
CA LEU A 67 -67.07 200.87 40.99
C LEU A 67 -67.08 201.02 42.54
N LYS A 68 -67.17 202.27 43.03
CA LYS A 68 -68.04 202.62 44.19
C LYS A 68 -68.33 204.12 44.34
N MET A 69 -69.61 204.46 44.46
CA MET A 69 -70.10 205.79 44.82
C MET A 69 -69.99 205.99 46.34
N ARG A 70 -69.45 207.13 46.80
CA ARG A 70 -69.87 207.69 48.09
C ARG A 70 -70.00 209.22 48.07
N ARG A 71 -71.24 209.65 48.26
CA ARG A 71 -71.71 211.04 48.28
C ARG A 71 -71.29 211.72 49.59
N VAL A 72 -70.66 212.88 49.50
CA VAL A 72 -70.57 213.90 50.56
C VAL A 72 -70.94 215.23 49.91
N PHE A 73 -71.74 216.05 50.60
CA PHE A 73 -72.30 217.29 50.05
C PHE A 73 -71.27 218.43 50.06
N GLY A 74 -71.29 219.28 49.03
CA GLY A 74 -70.48 220.50 48.92
C GLY A 74 -70.47 221.05 47.49
N ASP A 75 -71.21 222.14 47.27
CA ASP A 75 -71.36 222.95 46.04
C ASP A 75 -71.47 222.26 44.67
N GLU A 76 -72.63 222.43 44.03
CA GLU A 76 -73.03 221.78 42.77
C GLU A 76 -72.37 222.37 41.50
N GLY A 77 -71.29 223.15 41.65
CA GLY A 77 -70.71 223.96 40.57
C GLY A 77 -69.63 223.31 39.69
N MET A 78 -68.98 222.21 40.12
CA MET A 78 -67.71 221.75 39.53
C MET A 78 -67.68 220.35 38.90
N LEU A 79 -68.76 219.56 38.94
CA LEU A 79 -68.71 218.14 38.54
C LEU A 79 -68.77 217.88 37.02
N CYS A 80 -69.30 218.81 36.22
CA CYS A 80 -69.73 218.54 34.84
C CYS A 80 -68.57 218.25 33.87
N ASP A 81 -67.52 219.07 33.88
CA ASP A 81 -66.41 219.00 32.91
C ASP A 81 -65.63 217.67 32.96
N SER A 82 -65.60 217.03 34.14
CA SER A 82 -64.89 215.77 34.37
C SER A 82 -65.48 214.60 33.58
N VAL A 83 -66.81 214.56 33.42
CA VAL A 83 -67.53 213.47 32.73
C VAL A 83 -67.42 213.64 31.22
N VAL A 84 -67.67 214.86 30.72
CA VAL A 84 -67.55 215.20 29.29
C VAL A 84 -66.13 214.87 28.77
N SER A 85 -65.11 215.27 29.54
CA SER A 85 -63.70 214.99 29.21
C SER A 85 -63.36 213.49 29.12
N ARG A 86 -64.11 212.60 29.79
CA ARG A 86 -63.90 211.15 29.71
C ARG A 86 -64.67 210.52 28.54
N VAL A 87 -65.89 210.99 28.25
CA VAL A 87 -66.69 210.54 27.08
C VAL A 87 -65.93 210.78 25.77
N CYS A 88 -65.43 212.00 25.53
CA CYS A 88 -64.72 212.33 24.29
C CYS A 88 -63.41 211.54 24.08
N ARG A 89 -62.78 211.07 25.18
CA ARG A 89 -61.61 210.17 25.09
C ARG A 89 -62.01 208.74 24.73
N MET A 90 -63.14 208.24 25.25
CA MET A 90 -63.61 206.89 24.94
C MET A 90 -64.13 206.77 23.51
N GLU A 91 -64.88 207.76 23.00
CA GLU A 91 -65.29 207.79 21.59
C GLU A 91 -64.06 207.78 20.66
N SER A 92 -63.05 208.62 20.91
CA SER A 92 -61.79 208.64 20.13
C SER A 92 -61.08 207.27 20.04
N LEU A 93 -61.07 206.49 21.14
CA LEU A 93 -60.51 205.13 21.15
C LEU A 93 -61.32 204.17 20.26
N LEU A 94 -62.65 204.26 20.36
CA LEU A 94 -63.61 203.45 19.61
C LEU A 94 -63.50 203.63 18.08
N GLN A 95 -63.33 204.87 17.60
CA GLN A 95 -63.03 205.11 16.19
C GLN A 95 -61.69 204.47 15.75
N THR A 96 -60.67 204.49 16.61
CA THR A 96 -59.34 203.93 16.29
C THR A 96 -59.40 202.41 16.15
N LEU A 97 -60.02 201.71 17.11
CA LEU A 97 -60.17 200.24 17.09
C LEU A 97 -60.93 199.76 15.83
N LYS A 98 -62.04 200.42 15.49
CA LYS A 98 -62.84 200.10 14.29
C LYS A 98 -62.05 200.23 12.98
N LEU A 99 -61.14 201.20 12.88
CA LEU A 99 -60.24 201.36 11.71
C LEU A 99 -59.13 200.29 11.67
N THR A 100 -58.68 199.79 12.82
CA THR A 100 -57.63 198.77 12.88
C THR A 100 -58.13 197.38 12.44
N ILE A 101 -59.32 196.97 12.90
CA ILE A 101 -59.96 195.71 12.46
C ILE A 101 -60.12 195.69 10.95
N PHE A 102 -60.72 196.75 10.39
CA PHE A 102 -61.02 196.82 8.95
C PHE A 102 -59.77 196.67 8.07
N ARG A 103 -58.61 197.15 8.52
CA ARG A 103 -57.32 196.93 7.83
C ARG A 103 -56.91 195.45 7.86
N LEU A 104 -56.93 194.82 9.03
CA LEU A 104 -56.52 193.42 9.22
C LEU A 104 -57.42 192.45 8.44
N GLU A 105 -58.72 192.74 8.35
CA GLU A 105 -59.65 191.99 7.50
C GLU A 105 -59.28 192.15 6.02
N THR A 106 -59.01 193.37 5.54
CA THR A 106 -58.58 193.57 4.14
C THR A 106 -57.23 192.93 3.81
N GLU A 107 -56.25 192.90 4.73
CA GLU A 107 -54.97 192.20 4.49
C GLU A 107 -55.18 190.68 4.36
N LYS A 108 -56.10 190.10 5.14
CA LYS A 108 -56.44 188.67 5.12
C LYS A 108 -57.17 188.23 3.83
N GLU A 109 -57.93 189.12 3.20
CA GLU A 109 -58.65 188.83 1.96
C GLU A 109 -57.84 189.12 0.66
N LEU A 110 -56.76 189.91 0.73
CA LEU A 110 -56.11 190.49 -0.46
C LEU A 110 -54.78 189.85 -0.91
N ASP A 111 -54.31 188.74 -0.33
CA ASP A 111 -53.17 187.96 -0.89
C ASP A 111 -53.57 186.55 -1.41
N PRO A 112 -53.86 186.41 -2.72
CA PRO A 112 -54.09 185.11 -3.36
C PRO A 112 -52.88 184.18 -3.38
N SER A 113 -51.66 184.69 -3.21
CA SER A 113 -50.41 184.00 -3.52
C SER A 113 -50.15 182.81 -2.61
N HIS A 114 -50.38 182.99 -1.31
CA HIS A 114 -50.09 181.98 -0.28
C HIS A 114 -51.02 180.76 -0.38
N THR A 115 -52.31 180.99 -0.68
CA THR A 115 -53.36 179.95 -0.71
C THR A 115 -53.18 178.94 -1.84
N ALA A 116 -52.54 179.33 -2.96
CA ALA A 116 -52.26 178.42 -4.06
C ALA A 116 -51.12 177.42 -3.73
N HIS A 117 -50.05 177.90 -3.09
CA HIS A 117 -48.84 177.10 -2.83
C HIS A 117 -49.11 175.91 -1.91
N LEU A 118 -49.85 176.13 -0.81
CA LEU A 118 -50.20 175.08 0.16
C LEU A 118 -51.02 173.93 -0.49
N LYS A 119 -51.95 174.26 -1.40
CA LYS A 119 -52.73 173.25 -2.12
C LYS A 119 -51.86 172.38 -3.03
N GLN A 120 -50.86 172.96 -3.68
CA GLN A 120 -49.92 172.22 -4.54
C GLN A 120 -49.01 171.28 -3.74
N GLN A 121 -48.53 171.71 -2.57
CA GLN A 121 -47.73 170.86 -1.68
C GLN A 121 -48.54 169.67 -1.15
N LEU A 122 -49.78 169.90 -0.69
CA LEU A 122 -50.64 168.85 -0.13
C LEU A 122 -50.98 167.79 -1.20
N ALA A 123 -51.30 168.21 -2.43
CA ALA A 123 -51.52 167.33 -3.58
C ALA A 123 -50.25 166.64 -4.13
N ALA A 124 -49.05 167.03 -3.68
CA ALA A 124 -47.80 166.31 -3.95
C ALA A 124 -47.57 165.22 -2.90
N LEU A 125 -47.72 165.55 -1.62
CA LEU A 125 -47.61 164.59 -0.51
C LEU A 125 -48.63 163.46 -0.62
N GLN A 126 -49.87 163.75 -1.05
CA GLN A 126 -50.88 162.70 -1.28
C GLN A 126 -50.41 161.67 -2.33
N ARG A 127 -49.99 162.11 -3.53
CA ARG A 127 -49.48 161.21 -4.58
C ARG A 127 -48.27 160.41 -4.13
N GLN A 128 -47.34 161.02 -3.39
CA GLN A 128 -46.20 160.30 -2.81
C GLN A 128 -46.67 159.19 -1.85
N SER A 129 -47.60 159.51 -0.94
CA SER A 129 -48.15 158.50 0.00
C SER A 129 -48.93 157.38 -0.71
N GLU A 130 -49.61 157.68 -1.81
CA GLU A 130 -50.30 156.69 -2.64
C GLU A 130 -49.29 155.78 -3.37
N GLU A 131 -48.24 156.35 -3.98
CA GLU A 131 -47.16 155.59 -4.62
C GLU A 131 -46.42 154.69 -3.61
N GLU A 132 -46.11 155.20 -2.41
CA GLU A 132 -45.52 154.45 -1.30
C GLU A 132 -46.45 153.34 -0.77
N HIS A 133 -47.76 153.59 -0.67
CA HIS A 133 -48.73 152.54 -0.37
C HIS A 133 -48.81 151.48 -1.49
N HIS A 134 -48.66 151.88 -2.76
CA HIS A 134 -48.66 150.98 -3.90
C HIS A 134 -47.35 150.18 -4.04
N THR A 135 -46.17 150.69 -3.69
CA THR A 135 -44.94 149.88 -3.55
C THR A 135 -45.06 148.92 -2.39
N THR A 136 -45.38 149.42 -1.19
CA THR A 136 -45.53 148.61 0.04
C THR A 136 -46.52 147.45 -0.15
N ARG A 137 -47.67 147.69 -0.82
CA ARG A 137 -48.66 146.64 -1.11
C ARG A 137 -48.12 145.57 -2.09
N ARG A 138 -47.32 145.96 -3.10
CA ARG A 138 -46.67 145.01 -4.03
C ARG A 138 -45.58 144.20 -3.35
N GLU A 139 -44.81 144.81 -2.45
CA GLU A 139 -43.77 144.14 -1.68
C GLU A 139 -44.36 143.19 -0.63
N ALA A 140 -45.40 143.61 0.08
CA ALA A 140 -46.15 142.74 0.99
C ALA A 140 -46.83 141.55 0.28
N MET A 141 -47.21 141.69 -1.00
CA MET A 141 -47.68 140.58 -1.83
C MET A 141 -46.52 139.63 -2.18
N LYS A 142 -45.43 140.13 -2.77
CA LYS A 142 -44.23 139.32 -3.09
C LYS A 142 -43.69 138.56 -1.87
N LEU A 143 -43.64 139.19 -0.70
CA LEU A 143 -43.17 138.56 0.54
C LEU A 143 -44.12 137.47 1.05
N ARG A 144 -45.45 137.59 0.80
CA ARG A 144 -46.40 136.51 1.08
C ARG A 144 -46.25 135.35 0.10
N ASP A 145 -46.07 135.64 -1.18
CA ASP A 145 -45.88 134.62 -2.22
C ASP A 145 -44.58 133.83 -1.95
N GLN A 146 -43.49 134.54 -1.61
CA GLN A 146 -42.22 133.94 -1.19
C GLN A 146 -42.34 133.13 0.11
N LEU A 147 -43.08 133.62 1.11
CA LEU A 147 -43.33 132.88 2.35
C LEU A 147 -44.14 131.59 2.10
N GLN A 148 -45.15 131.67 1.23
CA GLN A 148 -45.98 130.52 0.85
C GLN A 148 -45.17 129.49 0.06
N GLN A 149 -44.37 129.92 -0.91
CA GLN A 149 -43.44 129.05 -1.65
C GLN A 149 -42.45 128.39 -0.69
N ALA A 150 -41.81 129.14 0.21
CA ALA A 150 -40.89 128.59 1.20
C ALA A 150 -41.56 127.59 2.17
N TYR A 151 -42.86 127.74 2.47
CA TYR A 151 -43.60 126.73 3.22
C TYR A 151 -43.90 125.47 2.38
N GLN A 152 -44.23 125.62 1.10
CA GLN A 152 -44.43 124.49 0.19
C GLN A 152 -43.12 123.70 0.01
N GLU A 153 -42.02 124.36 -0.34
CA GLU A 153 -40.68 123.75 -0.47
C GLU A 153 -40.24 123.07 0.83
N ARG A 154 -40.50 123.68 2.00
CA ARG A 154 -40.23 123.06 3.32
C ARG A 154 -41.03 121.79 3.53
N ASP A 155 -42.32 121.78 3.19
CA ASP A 155 -43.19 120.63 3.45
C ASP A 155 -43.00 119.51 2.42
N GLU A 156 -42.69 119.84 1.17
CA GLU A 156 -42.16 118.90 0.17
C GLU A 156 -40.85 118.27 0.66
N ALA A 157 -39.87 119.08 1.09
CA ALA A 157 -38.62 118.58 1.65
C ALA A 157 -38.82 117.71 2.90
N ARG A 158 -39.84 117.98 3.74
CA ARG A 158 -40.23 117.12 4.86
C ARG A 158 -40.79 115.78 4.39
N THR A 159 -41.67 115.76 3.37
CA THR A 159 -42.18 114.51 2.82
C THR A 159 -41.08 113.67 2.17
N GLU A 160 -40.12 114.30 1.49
CA GLU A 160 -38.96 113.61 0.91
C GLU A 160 -37.98 113.11 1.99
N VAL A 161 -37.74 113.88 3.06
CA VAL A 161 -36.96 113.42 4.23
C VAL A 161 -37.63 112.23 4.91
N GLN A 162 -38.96 112.24 5.07
CA GLN A 162 -39.69 111.08 5.60
C GLN A 162 -39.56 109.87 4.66
N ARG A 163 -39.83 110.05 3.37
CA ARG A 163 -39.73 108.97 2.36
C ARG A 163 -38.31 108.38 2.31
N LEU A 164 -37.28 109.21 2.40
CA LEU A 164 -35.89 108.77 2.48
C LEU A 164 -35.63 108.02 3.79
N GLY A 165 -36.13 108.52 4.92
CA GLY A 165 -36.15 107.83 6.22
C GLY A 165 -36.74 106.42 6.11
N ASP A 166 -37.98 106.30 5.62
CA ASP A 166 -38.69 105.04 5.42
C ASP A 166 -37.88 104.07 4.55
N THR A 167 -37.24 104.56 3.47
CA THR A 167 -36.37 103.71 2.63
C THR A 167 -35.06 103.31 3.29
N VAL A 168 -34.50 104.12 4.20
CA VAL A 168 -33.31 103.79 4.98
C VAL A 168 -33.66 102.81 6.10
N GLU A 169 -34.82 102.94 6.74
CA GLU A 169 -35.34 101.96 7.72
C GLU A 169 -35.60 100.61 7.04
N ALA A 170 -36.29 100.59 5.89
CA ALA A 170 -36.50 99.37 5.11
C ALA A 170 -35.17 98.74 4.63
N ALA A 171 -34.22 99.54 4.14
CA ALA A 171 -32.91 99.05 3.70
C ALA A 171 -32.03 98.56 4.86
N THR A 172 -32.13 99.16 6.05
CA THR A 172 -31.39 98.69 7.24
C THR A 172 -32.02 97.44 7.83
N ALA A 173 -33.35 97.32 7.86
CA ALA A 173 -34.04 96.08 8.20
C ALA A 173 -33.65 94.92 7.27
N ALA A 174 -33.77 95.11 5.94
CA ALA A 174 -33.38 94.09 4.96
C ALA A 174 -31.87 93.72 5.06
N LYS A 175 -31.00 94.68 5.42
CA LYS A 175 -29.58 94.41 5.70
C LYS A 175 -29.39 93.59 6.99
N MET A 176 -30.22 93.78 8.02
CA MET A 176 -30.20 92.93 9.22
C MET A 176 -30.69 91.52 8.90
N ASP A 177 -31.78 91.36 8.14
CA ASP A 177 -32.30 90.04 7.74
C ASP A 177 -31.27 89.24 6.92
N VAL A 178 -30.60 89.90 5.95
CA VAL A 178 -29.51 89.29 5.17
C VAL A 178 -28.30 88.95 6.04
N ALA A 179 -28.01 89.74 7.09
CA ALA A 179 -26.94 89.42 8.04
C ALA A 179 -27.31 88.22 8.93
N LEU A 180 -28.55 88.14 9.43
CA LEU A 180 -29.04 87.00 10.21
C LEU A 180 -29.00 85.71 9.40
N ALA A 181 -29.54 85.73 8.17
CA ALA A 181 -29.47 84.60 7.25
C ALA A 181 -28.01 84.19 6.92
N ALA A 182 -27.08 85.15 6.87
CA ALA A 182 -25.66 84.86 6.69
C ALA A 182 -25.01 84.20 7.92
N GLU A 183 -25.43 84.53 9.15
CA GLU A 183 -24.99 83.80 10.36
C GLU A 183 -25.62 82.40 10.45
N GLU A 184 -26.91 82.25 10.14
CA GLU A 184 -27.58 80.95 10.06
C GLU A 184 -26.88 80.03 9.05
N LEU A 185 -26.55 80.53 7.86
CA LEU A 185 -25.78 79.77 6.86
C LEU A 185 -24.36 79.41 7.33
N LYS A 186 -23.73 80.21 8.21
CA LYS A 186 -22.45 79.82 8.84
C LYS A 186 -22.65 78.70 9.86
N ILE A 187 -23.72 78.72 10.65
CA ILE A 187 -24.05 77.66 11.61
C ILE A 187 -24.33 76.35 10.86
N VAL A 188 -25.20 76.37 9.85
CA VAL A 188 -25.51 75.19 9.00
C VAL A 188 -24.24 74.69 8.31
N LYS A 189 -23.38 75.58 7.78
CA LYS A 189 -22.09 75.19 7.20
C LYS A 189 -21.17 74.54 8.23
N LEU A 190 -21.14 75.01 9.47
CA LEU A 190 -20.34 74.43 10.56
C LEU A 190 -20.85 73.04 10.92
N GLU A 191 -22.15 72.87 11.08
CA GLU A 191 -22.79 71.57 11.34
C GLU A 191 -22.54 70.57 10.20
N MET A 192 -22.75 70.97 8.95
CA MET A 192 -22.47 70.11 7.79
C MET A 192 -20.98 69.75 7.71
N SER A 193 -20.08 70.68 8.01
CA SER A 193 -18.64 70.43 8.06
C SER A 193 -18.26 69.46 9.20
N GLN A 194 -18.99 69.49 10.31
CA GLN A 194 -18.79 68.59 11.45
C GLN A 194 -19.32 67.18 11.13
N ARG A 195 -20.55 67.05 10.62
CA ARG A 195 -21.13 65.78 10.15
C ARG A 195 -20.26 65.13 9.05
N LEU A 196 -19.65 65.93 8.18
CA LEU A 196 -18.69 65.45 7.17
C LEU A 196 -17.34 64.97 7.75
N LYS A 197 -16.92 65.44 8.93
CA LYS A 197 -15.77 64.86 9.65
C LYS A 197 -16.17 63.55 10.31
N GLU A 198 -17.30 63.53 11.01
CA GLU A 198 -17.84 62.36 11.71
C GLU A 198 -18.08 61.19 10.75
N MET A 199 -18.72 61.43 9.61
CA MET A 199 -18.91 60.42 8.56
C MET A 199 -17.58 59.91 7.97
N LYS A 200 -16.58 60.79 7.78
CA LYS A 200 -15.24 60.37 7.31
C LYS A 200 -14.50 59.52 8.34
N GLU A 201 -14.70 59.79 9.63
CA GLU A 201 -14.09 59.03 10.71
C GLU A 201 -14.81 57.69 10.90
N GLN A 202 -16.14 57.65 10.85
CA GLN A 202 -16.91 56.40 10.78
C GLN A 202 -16.48 55.52 9.60
N MET A 203 -16.33 56.10 8.40
CA MET A 203 -15.81 55.38 7.24
C MET A 203 -14.39 54.84 7.44
N ARG A 204 -13.51 55.54 8.18
CA ARG A 204 -12.19 55.02 8.57
C ARG A 204 -12.30 53.85 9.55
N GLN A 205 -13.16 53.98 10.56
CA GLN A 205 -13.36 52.95 11.59
C GLN A 205 -13.96 51.69 11.00
N GLU A 206 -14.96 51.79 10.13
CA GLU A 206 -15.51 50.64 9.39
C GLU A 206 -14.48 50.03 8.43
N SER A 207 -13.69 50.85 7.71
CA SER A 207 -12.60 50.32 6.88
C SER A 207 -11.55 49.56 7.69
N ALA A 208 -11.22 50.03 8.90
CA ALA A 208 -10.31 49.36 9.82
C ALA A 208 -10.91 48.05 10.38
N ARG A 209 -12.18 48.07 10.80
CA ARG A 209 -12.94 46.88 11.24
C ARG A 209 -13.02 45.82 10.15
N LEU A 210 -13.31 46.20 8.91
CA LEU A 210 -13.33 45.29 7.76
C LEU A 210 -11.94 44.71 7.46
N ALA A 211 -10.87 45.53 7.55
CA ALA A 211 -9.49 45.06 7.41
C ALA A 211 -9.02 44.15 8.57
N GLU A 212 -9.60 44.28 9.76
CA GLU A 212 -9.37 43.39 10.90
C GLU A 212 -10.16 42.09 10.79
N ALA A 213 -11.45 42.17 10.46
CA ALA A 213 -12.28 41.00 10.16
C ALA A 213 -11.65 40.16 9.04
N THR A 214 -11.19 40.80 7.95
CA THR A 214 -10.50 40.11 6.84
C THR A 214 -9.20 39.43 7.30
N ARG A 215 -8.40 40.07 8.15
CA ARG A 215 -7.19 39.43 8.73
C ARG A 215 -7.55 38.22 9.59
N SER A 216 -8.49 38.35 10.52
CA SER A 216 -8.92 37.24 11.38
C SER A 216 -9.56 36.08 10.60
N HIS A 217 -10.28 36.37 9.51
CA HIS A 217 -10.80 35.36 8.60
C HIS A 217 -9.68 34.60 7.87
N ASN A 218 -8.67 35.32 7.36
CA ASN A 218 -7.51 34.70 6.70
C ASN A 218 -6.67 33.85 7.68
N GLU A 219 -6.48 34.32 8.92
CA GLU A 219 -5.81 33.55 9.99
C GLU A 219 -6.60 32.29 10.36
N LEU A 220 -7.93 32.37 10.44
CA LEU A 220 -8.79 31.21 10.67
C LEU A 220 -8.72 30.23 9.51
N HIS A 221 -8.73 30.72 8.26
CA HIS A 221 -8.62 29.89 7.06
C HIS A 221 -7.28 29.14 7.01
N GLN A 222 -6.17 29.81 7.34
CA GLN A 222 -4.84 29.16 7.46
C GLN A 222 -4.84 28.06 8.51
N ARG A 223 -5.42 28.28 9.70
CA ARG A 223 -5.53 27.24 10.74
C ARG A 223 -6.41 26.06 10.30
N VAL A 224 -7.43 26.30 9.47
CA VAL A 224 -8.24 25.23 8.87
C VAL A 224 -7.42 24.44 7.85
N GLU A 225 -6.68 25.09 6.94
CA GLU A 225 -5.78 24.38 6.03
C GLU A 225 -4.71 23.55 6.78
N GLU A 226 -4.14 24.08 7.86
CA GLU A 226 -3.18 23.36 8.70
C GLU A 226 -3.83 22.13 9.35
N MET A 227 -5.03 22.27 9.90
CA MET A 227 -5.81 21.16 10.46
C MET A 227 -6.14 20.11 9.40
N GLU A 228 -6.55 20.51 8.20
CA GLU A 228 -6.83 19.61 7.08
C GLU A 228 -5.59 18.82 6.65
N ARG A 229 -4.41 19.47 6.58
CA ARG A 229 -3.14 18.80 6.31
C ARG A 229 -2.79 17.77 7.39
N VAL A 230 -3.04 18.08 8.66
CA VAL A 230 -2.82 17.15 9.79
C VAL A 230 -3.79 15.96 9.75
N VAL A 231 -5.08 16.20 9.54
CA VAL A 231 -6.10 15.15 9.41
C VAL A 231 -5.81 14.24 8.22
N GLU A 232 -5.38 14.81 7.10
CA GLU A 232 -5.03 14.06 5.90
C GLU A 232 -3.73 13.24 6.06
N MET A 233 -2.75 13.75 6.82
CA MET A 233 -1.59 12.97 7.27
C MET A 233 -2.01 11.80 8.19
N GLN A 234 -2.91 12.05 9.16
CA GLN A 234 -3.41 11.01 10.07
C GLN A 234 -4.20 9.92 9.32
N ARG A 235 -5.02 10.27 8.31
CA ARG A 235 -5.69 9.30 7.43
C ARG A 235 -4.69 8.39 6.71
N ARG A 236 -3.59 8.94 6.20
CA ARG A 236 -2.53 8.17 5.52
C ARG A 236 -1.81 7.24 6.49
N GLN A 237 -1.54 7.69 7.72
CA GLN A 237 -1.00 6.83 8.78
C GLN A 237 -1.96 5.71 9.18
N ALA A 238 -3.27 6.00 9.29
CA ALA A 238 -4.28 4.98 9.57
C ALA A 238 -4.40 3.94 8.46
N LEU A 239 -4.33 4.34 7.19
CA LEU A 239 -4.30 3.43 6.04
C LEU A 239 -3.04 2.57 5.99
N LEU A 240 -1.88 3.13 6.38
CA LEU A 240 -0.63 2.37 6.49
C LEU A 240 -0.73 1.33 7.61
N LEU A 241 -1.14 1.72 8.82
CA LEU A 241 -1.36 0.80 9.94
C LEU A 241 -2.41 -0.27 9.61
N GLN A 242 -3.46 0.06 8.87
CA GLN A 242 -4.44 -0.93 8.39
C GLN A 242 -3.80 -1.95 7.42
N SER A 243 -2.92 -1.50 6.53
CA SER A 243 -2.15 -2.36 5.63
C SER A 243 -1.19 -3.27 6.41
N ASP A 244 -0.47 -2.71 7.40
CA ASP A 244 0.49 -3.44 8.23
C ASP A 244 -0.22 -4.49 9.10
N CYS A 245 -1.35 -4.15 9.71
CA CYS A 245 -2.20 -5.10 10.44
C CYS A 245 -2.74 -6.22 9.53
N HIS A 246 -3.06 -5.92 8.27
CA HIS A 246 -3.50 -6.94 7.31
C HIS A 246 -2.36 -7.86 6.89
N ALA A 247 -1.17 -7.32 6.62
CA ALA A 247 0.04 -8.09 6.34
C ALA A 247 0.41 -9.02 7.50
N LEU A 248 0.47 -8.49 8.73
CA LEU A 248 0.70 -9.28 9.95
C LEU A 248 -0.36 -10.38 10.15
N HIS A 249 -1.63 -10.12 9.81
CA HIS A 249 -2.66 -11.15 9.89
C HIS A 249 -2.44 -12.27 8.86
N VAL A 250 -2.01 -11.94 7.64
CA VAL A 250 -1.63 -12.94 6.62
C VAL A 250 -0.39 -13.72 7.05
N GLU A 251 0.62 -13.08 7.63
CA GLU A 251 1.83 -13.73 8.17
C GLU A 251 1.51 -14.68 9.35
N VAL A 252 0.62 -14.28 10.26
CA VAL A 252 0.15 -15.16 11.34
C VAL A 252 -0.61 -16.37 10.77
N GLN A 253 -1.45 -16.18 9.75
CA GLN A 253 -2.14 -17.30 9.10
C GLN A 253 -1.19 -18.24 8.34
N THR A 254 -0.17 -17.72 7.63
CA THR A 254 0.80 -18.58 6.94
C THR A 254 1.70 -19.32 7.92
N GLY A 255 2.13 -18.66 9.00
CA GLY A 255 2.84 -19.29 10.12
C GLY A 255 2.03 -20.40 10.81
N GLN A 256 0.72 -20.19 11.01
CA GLN A 256 -0.19 -21.22 11.53
C GLN A 256 -0.25 -22.45 10.62
N ARG A 257 -0.48 -22.26 9.31
CA ARG A 257 -0.49 -23.38 8.33
C ARG A 257 0.85 -24.13 8.29
N GLN A 258 1.97 -23.40 8.34
CA GLN A 258 3.31 -24.01 8.38
C GLN A 258 3.56 -24.81 9.67
N LEU A 259 3.03 -24.34 10.81
CA LEU A 259 3.08 -25.07 12.08
C LEU A 259 2.20 -26.34 12.05
N GLU A 260 1.02 -26.28 11.44
CA GLU A 260 0.18 -27.47 11.21
C GLU A 260 0.88 -28.48 10.30
N GLU A 261 1.45 -28.06 9.15
CA GLU A 261 2.26 -28.93 8.30
C GLU A 261 3.47 -29.54 9.04
N ALA A 262 4.14 -28.78 9.90
CA ALA A 262 5.26 -29.26 10.71
C ALA A 262 4.81 -30.29 11.75
N ASN A 263 3.69 -30.04 12.43
CA ASN A 263 3.07 -30.99 13.37
C ASN A 263 2.61 -32.28 12.66
N ASP A 264 2.10 -32.18 11.43
CA ASP A 264 1.67 -33.31 10.63
C ASP A 264 2.86 -34.18 10.18
N ARG A 265 3.95 -33.54 9.74
CA ARG A 265 5.25 -34.22 9.49
C ARG A 265 5.81 -34.85 10.76
N GLY A 266 5.66 -34.18 11.91
CA GLY A 266 6.01 -34.72 13.24
C GLY A 266 5.27 -36.03 13.54
N ARG A 267 3.93 -36.03 13.46
CA ARG A 267 3.12 -37.24 13.70
C ARG A 267 3.47 -38.38 12.73
N GLN A 268 3.73 -38.08 11.46
CA GLN A 268 4.19 -39.09 10.49
C GLN A 268 5.55 -39.69 10.87
N LEU A 269 6.50 -38.88 11.35
CA LEU A 269 7.78 -39.35 11.86
C LEU A 269 7.62 -40.18 13.13
N ASP A 270 6.77 -39.78 14.08
CA ASP A 270 6.47 -40.55 15.28
C ASP A 270 5.88 -41.92 14.95
N GLU A 271 4.92 -42.00 14.02
CA GLU A 271 4.41 -43.28 13.52
C GLU A 271 5.51 -44.13 12.86
N HIS A 272 6.46 -43.53 12.13
CA HIS A 272 7.60 -44.25 11.56
C HIS A 272 8.56 -44.76 12.64
N CYS A 273 8.86 -43.94 13.65
CA CYS A 273 9.67 -44.32 14.80
C CYS A 273 9.03 -45.46 15.60
N GLN A 274 7.72 -45.40 15.86
CA GLN A 274 7.00 -46.48 16.53
C GLN A 274 7.01 -47.77 15.70
N ARG A 275 6.70 -47.70 14.39
CA ARG A 275 6.79 -48.88 13.49
C ARG A 275 8.20 -49.50 13.44
N LEU A 276 9.26 -48.70 13.52
CA LEU A 276 10.64 -49.19 13.59
C LEU A 276 10.98 -49.80 14.95
N LYS A 277 10.44 -49.25 16.05
CA LYS A 277 10.53 -49.82 17.39
C LYS A 277 9.82 -51.18 17.47
N ASP A 278 8.57 -51.27 17.01
CA ASP A 278 7.79 -52.52 16.96
C ASP A 278 8.54 -53.62 16.17
N GLN A 279 9.11 -53.24 15.01
CA GLN A 279 9.95 -54.14 14.20
C GLN A 279 11.26 -54.57 14.90
N THR A 280 11.78 -53.77 15.83
CA THR A 280 12.99 -54.08 16.58
C THR A 280 12.67 -55.04 17.72
N GLU A 281 11.61 -54.76 18.49
CA GLU A 281 11.10 -55.65 19.54
C GLU A 281 10.67 -57.02 18.97
N MET A 282 10.09 -57.06 17.75
CA MET A 282 9.83 -58.30 17.02
C MET A 282 11.12 -59.06 16.63
N LYS A 283 12.17 -58.36 16.18
CA LYS A 283 13.45 -58.98 15.83
C LYS A 283 14.19 -59.51 17.05
N ASP A 284 14.17 -58.79 18.17
CA ASP A 284 14.80 -59.22 19.43
C ASP A 284 14.06 -60.42 20.05
N SER A 285 12.73 -60.49 19.88
CA SER A 285 11.93 -61.67 20.21
C SER A 285 12.35 -62.88 19.36
N LEU A 286 12.39 -62.73 18.02
CA LEU A 286 12.82 -63.79 17.11
C LEU A 286 14.28 -64.22 17.33
N MET A 287 15.19 -63.28 17.62
CA MET A 287 16.58 -63.62 17.98
C MET A 287 16.65 -64.37 19.31
N SER A 288 15.74 -64.12 20.25
CA SER A 288 15.66 -64.86 21.51
C SER A 288 15.18 -66.29 21.29
N GLU A 289 14.16 -66.49 20.44
CA GLU A 289 13.69 -67.82 20.00
C GLU A 289 14.80 -68.59 19.28
N LEU A 290 15.40 -68.01 18.24
CA LEU A 290 16.51 -68.62 17.48
C LEU A 290 17.72 -68.95 18.37
N LYS A 291 17.98 -68.16 19.42
CA LYS A 291 19.03 -68.43 20.41
C LYS A 291 18.67 -69.59 21.33
N THR A 292 17.39 -69.81 21.66
CA THR A 292 16.94 -71.01 22.37
C THR A 292 16.99 -72.26 21.49
N ASP A 293 16.61 -72.15 20.22
CA ASP A 293 16.70 -73.25 19.25
C ASP A 293 18.16 -73.64 18.96
N LEU A 294 19.03 -72.67 18.70
CA LEU A 294 20.47 -72.93 18.52
C LEU A 294 21.05 -73.64 19.76
N LYS A 295 20.66 -73.23 20.97
CA LYS A 295 21.07 -73.90 22.21
C LYS A 295 20.53 -75.34 22.30
N SER A 296 19.30 -75.60 21.86
CA SER A 296 18.73 -76.96 21.86
C SER A 296 19.41 -77.87 20.84
N VAL A 297 19.67 -77.35 19.63
CA VAL A 297 20.39 -78.02 18.54
C VAL A 297 21.85 -78.31 18.92
N CYS A 298 22.56 -77.36 19.53
CA CYS A 298 23.92 -77.59 20.03
C CYS A 298 23.96 -78.71 21.08
N GLN A 299 22.98 -78.78 22.00
CA GLN A 299 22.88 -79.89 22.94
C GLN A 299 22.53 -81.22 22.25
N ALA A 300 21.66 -81.22 21.23
CA ALA A 300 21.33 -82.42 20.47
C ALA A 300 22.55 -82.95 19.70
N LEU A 301 23.30 -82.06 19.04
CA LEU A 301 24.57 -82.37 18.38
C LEU A 301 25.62 -82.91 19.37
N GLN A 302 25.74 -82.30 20.56
CA GLN A 302 26.65 -82.78 21.60
C GLN A 302 26.27 -84.20 22.09
N ARG A 303 24.97 -84.48 22.30
CA ARG A 303 24.49 -85.84 22.62
C ARG A 303 24.88 -86.82 21.51
N GLN A 304 24.57 -86.50 20.24
CA GLN A 304 24.94 -87.30 19.07
C GLN A 304 26.45 -87.50 18.92
N GLN A 305 27.29 -86.51 19.24
CA GLN A 305 28.75 -86.68 19.26
C GLN A 305 29.20 -87.67 20.35
N THR A 306 28.63 -87.60 21.56
CA THR A 306 28.93 -88.58 22.62
C THR A 306 28.43 -89.98 22.31
N GLU A 307 27.30 -90.09 21.58
CA GLU A 307 26.71 -91.35 21.14
C GLU A 307 27.54 -92.00 20.02
N ASN A 308 27.90 -91.24 18.97
CA ASN A 308 28.83 -91.71 17.95
C ASN A 308 30.21 -92.08 18.54
N SER A 309 30.68 -91.39 19.57
CA SER A 309 31.91 -91.76 20.28
C SER A 309 31.81 -93.09 21.04
N LYS A 310 30.61 -93.47 21.52
CA LYS A 310 30.35 -94.81 22.09
C LYS A 310 30.26 -95.87 21.00
N LEU A 311 29.43 -95.64 19.97
CA LEU A 311 29.24 -96.55 18.84
C LEU A 311 30.55 -96.84 18.08
N LEU A 312 31.47 -95.88 18.00
CA LEU A 312 32.81 -96.09 17.45
C LEU A 312 33.67 -97.02 18.33
N LYS A 313 33.60 -96.92 19.67
CA LYS A 313 34.30 -97.82 20.60
C LYS A 313 33.73 -99.23 20.53
N GLU A 314 32.41 -99.35 20.65
CA GLU A 314 31.66 -100.60 20.49
C GLU A 314 31.97 -101.24 19.12
N GLY A 315 32.03 -100.45 18.05
CA GLY A 315 32.43 -100.89 16.71
C GLY A 315 33.89 -101.36 16.60
N THR A 316 34.82 -100.75 17.35
CA THR A 316 36.21 -101.26 17.45
C THR A 316 36.33 -102.52 18.29
N GLU A 317 35.53 -102.66 19.36
CA GLU A 317 35.47 -103.87 20.20
C GLU A 317 34.85 -105.05 19.44
N LEU A 318 33.76 -104.81 18.70
CA LEU A 318 33.14 -105.79 17.80
C LEU A 318 34.08 -106.19 16.66
N ARG A 319 34.86 -105.25 16.09
CA ARG A 319 35.88 -105.58 15.09
C ARG A 319 36.98 -106.46 15.69
N ALA A 320 37.52 -106.08 16.85
CA ALA A 320 38.53 -106.89 17.55
C ALA A 320 38.00 -108.28 17.95
N ALA A 321 36.70 -108.42 18.25
CA ALA A 321 36.05 -109.72 18.45
C ALA A 321 35.96 -110.52 17.13
N ALA A 322 35.58 -109.88 16.02
CA ALA A 322 35.53 -110.51 14.70
C ALA A 322 36.93 -110.97 14.23
N ASP A 323 37.99 -110.18 14.48
CA ASP A 323 39.37 -110.53 14.14
C ASP A 323 39.86 -111.77 14.94
N ARG A 324 39.46 -111.88 16.22
CA ARG A 324 39.70 -113.09 17.03
C ARG A 324 38.98 -114.30 16.45
N VAL A 325 37.70 -114.16 16.10
CA VAL A 325 36.91 -115.23 15.47
C VAL A 325 37.50 -115.65 14.12
N GLN A 326 37.94 -114.70 13.29
CA GLN A 326 38.61 -115.00 12.01
C GLN A 326 39.94 -115.73 12.23
N THR A 327 40.70 -115.36 13.26
CA THR A 327 41.96 -116.01 13.63
C THR A 327 41.73 -117.44 14.08
N LEU A 328 40.74 -117.68 14.95
CA LEU A 328 40.32 -119.02 15.37
C LEU A 328 39.80 -119.86 14.19
N ASN A 329 39.07 -119.26 13.25
CA ASN A 329 38.57 -119.96 12.07
C ASN A 329 39.71 -120.34 11.10
N LYS A 330 40.70 -119.47 10.89
CA LYS A 330 41.95 -119.80 10.16
C LYS A 330 42.72 -120.94 10.83
N GLN A 331 42.81 -120.92 12.17
CA GLN A 331 43.45 -121.99 12.94
C GLN A 331 42.69 -123.32 12.76
N LEU A 332 41.36 -123.33 12.92
CA LEU A 332 40.53 -124.51 12.71
C LEU A 332 40.65 -125.04 11.27
N GLN A 333 40.62 -124.16 10.27
CA GLN A 333 40.81 -124.54 8.87
C GLN A 333 42.19 -125.18 8.61
N SER A 334 43.25 -124.67 9.26
CA SER A 334 44.59 -125.28 9.19
C SER A 334 44.68 -126.63 9.88
N GLN A 335 43.91 -126.86 10.96
CA GLN A 335 43.78 -128.16 11.60
C GLN A 335 43.00 -129.14 10.70
N CYS A 336 41.94 -128.67 10.03
CA CYS A 336 41.19 -129.47 9.07
C CYS A 336 42.07 -129.89 7.86
N THR A 337 42.92 -129.01 7.33
CA THR A 337 43.82 -129.39 6.23
C THR A 337 44.94 -130.32 6.68
N GLN A 338 45.51 -130.12 7.87
CA GLN A 338 46.49 -131.04 8.49
C GLN A 338 45.89 -132.44 8.73
N LEU A 339 44.69 -132.53 9.29
CA LEU A 339 43.99 -133.80 9.48
C LEU A 339 43.66 -134.47 8.14
N SER A 340 43.25 -133.70 7.14
CA SER A 340 42.98 -134.21 5.79
C SER A 340 44.23 -134.76 5.11
N SER A 341 45.38 -134.09 5.23
CA SER A 341 46.64 -134.57 4.64
C SER A 341 47.19 -135.80 5.36
N ALA A 342 47.07 -135.86 6.70
CA ALA A 342 47.42 -137.06 7.47
C ALA A 342 46.52 -138.26 7.08
N LEU A 343 45.23 -138.05 6.88
CA LEU A 343 44.28 -139.08 6.45
C LEU A 343 44.59 -139.57 5.02
N HIS A 344 44.98 -138.67 4.11
CA HIS A 344 45.45 -139.05 2.76
C HIS A 344 46.75 -139.87 2.83
N SER A 345 47.75 -139.42 3.58
CA SER A 345 49.02 -140.16 3.76
C SER A 345 48.82 -141.55 4.37
N LEU A 346 47.93 -141.69 5.36
CA LEU A 346 47.57 -142.99 5.94
C LEU A 346 46.82 -143.89 4.95
N THR A 347 46.09 -143.30 4.00
CA THR A 347 45.42 -144.05 2.92
C THR A 347 46.46 -144.58 1.93
N GLU A 348 47.40 -143.75 1.48
CA GLU A 348 48.51 -144.14 0.60
C GLU A 348 49.40 -145.24 1.24
N GLU A 349 49.72 -145.13 2.53
CA GLU A 349 50.47 -146.18 3.24
C GLU A 349 49.67 -147.49 3.33
N ASN A 350 48.36 -147.44 3.57
CA ASN A 350 47.51 -148.62 3.64
C ASN A 350 47.39 -149.32 2.27
N GLU A 351 47.23 -148.57 1.17
CA GLU A 351 47.26 -149.12 -0.19
C GLU A 351 48.61 -149.78 -0.50
N LYS A 352 49.72 -149.14 -0.12
CA LYS A 352 51.09 -149.66 -0.29
C LYS A 352 51.32 -150.95 0.51
N HIS A 353 50.82 -151.03 1.75
CA HIS A 353 50.84 -152.26 2.54
C HIS A 353 49.99 -153.36 1.90
N GLN A 354 48.79 -153.03 1.40
CA GLN A 354 47.92 -153.99 0.73
C GLN A 354 48.53 -154.53 -0.59
N ALA A 355 49.25 -153.70 -1.33
CA ALA A 355 50.01 -154.10 -2.52
C ALA A 355 51.19 -155.03 -2.15
N SER A 356 51.95 -154.70 -1.10
CA SER A 356 53.07 -155.51 -0.62
C SER A 356 52.62 -156.89 -0.13
N LEU A 357 51.47 -156.98 0.57
CA LEU A 357 50.89 -158.24 1.01
C LEU A 357 50.49 -159.15 -0.15
N LYS A 358 49.85 -158.59 -1.19
CA LYS A 358 49.50 -159.31 -2.44
C LYS A 358 50.75 -159.83 -3.16
N ALA A 359 51.84 -159.06 -3.16
CA ALA A 359 53.10 -159.46 -3.78
C ALA A 359 53.71 -160.70 -3.09
N GLU A 360 53.84 -160.70 -1.76
CA GLU A 360 54.38 -161.86 -1.03
C GLU A 360 53.46 -163.09 -1.10
N MET A 361 52.13 -162.93 -1.09
CA MET A 361 51.22 -164.05 -1.37
C MET A 361 51.52 -164.71 -2.73
N SER A 362 51.75 -163.91 -3.78
CA SER A 362 52.08 -164.43 -5.12
C SER A 362 53.45 -165.15 -5.18
N ARG A 363 54.40 -164.74 -4.33
CA ARG A 363 55.73 -165.35 -4.20
C ARG A 363 55.66 -166.72 -3.50
N VAL A 364 54.93 -166.82 -2.38
CA VAL A 364 54.79 -168.08 -1.63
C VAL A 364 54.11 -169.16 -2.48
N VAL A 365 53.09 -168.79 -3.27
CA VAL A 365 52.41 -169.74 -4.18
C VAL A 365 53.37 -170.35 -5.21
N LYS A 366 54.29 -169.57 -5.79
CA LYS A 366 55.29 -170.10 -6.72
C LYS A 366 56.25 -171.09 -6.06
N GLN A 367 56.71 -170.79 -4.84
CA GLN A 367 57.64 -171.67 -4.11
C GLN A 367 57.03 -173.03 -3.74
N LEU A 368 55.71 -173.11 -3.58
CA LEU A 368 54.99 -174.38 -3.41
C LEU A 368 54.91 -175.17 -4.72
N GLN A 369 54.59 -174.52 -5.85
CA GLN A 369 54.54 -175.18 -7.16
C GLN A 369 55.89 -175.78 -7.59
N GLU A 370 57.00 -175.12 -7.26
CA GLU A 370 58.36 -175.63 -7.50
C GLU A 370 58.71 -176.86 -6.63
N ARG A 371 58.14 -176.97 -5.42
CA ARG A 371 58.33 -178.12 -4.51
C ARG A 371 57.64 -179.38 -5.02
N ASP A 372 56.39 -179.27 -5.48
CA ASP A 372 55.62 -180.42 -5.97
C ASP A 372 56.25 -181.05 -7.23
N LEU A 373 56.76 -180.21 -8.14
CA LEU A 373 57.50 -180.66 -9.33
C LEU A 373 58.80 -181.41 -8.98
N GLN A 374 59.51 -180.99 -7.93
CA GLN A 374 60.72 -181.69 -7.45
C GLN A 374 60.39 -183.05 -6.83
N LEU A 375 59.28 -183.17 -6.09
CA LEU A 375 58.86 -184.43 -5.48
C LEU A 375 58.42 -185.47 -6.53
N GLY A 376 57.67 -185.04 -7.56
CA GLY A 376 57.23 -185.94 -8.64
C GLY A 376 58.40 -186.59 -9.40
N ALA A 377 59.48 -185.84 -9.63
CA ALA A 377 60.64 -186.33 -10.39
C ALA A 377 61.40 -187.47 -9.68
N ASN A 378 61.58 -187.39 -8.35
CA ASN A 378 62.33 -188.42 -7.59
C ASN A 378 61.56 -189.75 -7.47
N ILE A 379 60.23 -189.70 -7.31
CA ILE A 379 59.40 -190.92 -7.23
C ILE A 379 59.45 -191.69 -8.57
N GLN A 380 59.50 -190.96 -9.69
CA GLN A 380 59.57 -191.54 -11.03
C GLN A 380 60.91 -192.29 -11.28
N THR A 381 62.02 -191.81 -10.72
CA THR A 381 63.36 -192.41 -10.95
C THR A 381 63.61 -193.63 -10.06
N GLU A 382 63.22 -193.60 -8.78
CA GLU A 382 63.38 -194.76 -7.88
C GLU A 382 62.56 -195.97 -8.34
N LEU A 383 61.33 -195.75 -8.81
CA LEU A 383 60.46 -196.80 -9.37
C LEU A 383 61.13 -197.54 -10.54
N GLN A 384 61.88 -196.83 -11.39
CA GLN A 384 62.54 -197.41 -12.55
C GLN A 384 63.79 -198.23 -12.18
N VAL A 385 64.47 -197.90 -11.07
CA VAL A 385 65.59 -198.68 -10.51
C VAL A 385 65.10 -199.96 -9.83
N ALA A 386 63.90 -199.95 -9.24
CA ALA A 386 63.27 -201.16 -8.70
C ALA A 386 62.86 -202.15 -9.81
N LEU A 387 62.36 -201.64 -10.94
CA LEU A 387 61.93 -202.46 -12.07
C LEU A 387 63.09 -203.20 -12.77
N THR A 388 64.26 -202.58 -12.93
CA THR A 388 65.42 -203.23 -13.57
C THR A 388 66.01 -204.37 -12.73
N HIS A 389 66.12 -204.21 -11.41
CA HIS A 389 66.55 -205.27 -10.50
C HIS A 389 65.60 -206.49 -10.53
N LYS A 390 64.29 -206.26 -10.62
CA LYS A 390 63.30 -207.35 -10.72
C LYS A 390 63.52 -208.24 -11.95
N VAL A 391 63.78 -207.63 -13.11
CA VAL A 391 64.01 -208.36 -14.37
C VAL A 391 65.29 -209.20 -14.31
N SER A 392 66.37 -208.67 -13.69
CA SER A 392 67.62 -209.41 -13.49
C SER A 392 67.42 -210.70 -12.68
N LEU A 393 66.70 -210.61 -11.55
CA LEU A 393 66.42 -211.77 -10.69
C LEU A 393 65.56 -212.84 -11.37
N GLN A 394 64.60 -212.45 -12.23
CA GLN A 394 63.80 -213.40 -13.00
C GLN A 394 64.64 -214.23 -14.00
N LEU A 395 65.74 -213.67 -14.53
CA LEU A 395 66.57 -214.33 -15.55
C LEU A 395 67.46 -215.42 -14.94
N GLU A 396 68.01 -215.19 -13.74
CA GLU A 396 68.71 -216.20 -12.93
C GLU A 396 67.80 -217.39 -12.55
N LEU A 397 66.53 -217.11 -12.25
CA LEU A 397 65.58 -218.10 -11.74
C LEU A 397 65.18 -219.13 -12.82
N GLU A 398 65.03 -218.72 -14.08
CA GLU A 398 64.81 -219.65 -15.20
C GLU A 398 66.05 -220.49 -15.54
N ARG A 399 67.27 -219.95 -15.36
CA ARG A 399 68.52 -220.71 -15.55
C ARG A 399 68.60 -221.92 -14.62
N LEU A 400 68.33 -221.71 -13.33
CA LEU A 400 68.31 -222.77 -12.31
C LEU A 400 67.22 -223.84 -12.56
N LYS A 401 66.03 -223.44 -13.05
CA LYS A 401 64.99 -224.40 -13.45
C LYS A 401 65.45 -225.34 -14.58
N GLY A 402 66.18 -224.80 -15.57
CA GLY A 402 66.70 -225.58 -16.71
C GLY A 402 67.75 -226.63 -16.33
N GLU A 403 68.48 -226.41 -15.23
CA GLU A 403 69.41 -227.40 -14.66
C GLU A 403 68.66 -228.45 -13.85
N HIS A 404 67.68 -228.05 -13.04
CA HIS A 404 66.85 -228.95 -12.22
C HIS A 404 66.00 -229.93 -13.06
N ALA A 405 65.50 -229.51 -14.22
CA ALA A 405 64.72 -230.36 -15.13
C ALA A 405 65.52 -231.57 -15.65
N LYS A 406 66.82 -231.38 -15.93
CA LYS A 406 67.70 -232.44 -16.46
C LYS A 406 68.02 -233.52 -15.43
N LEU A 407 68.00 -233.17 -14.14
CA LEU A 407 68.19 -234.11 -13.03
C LEU A 407 66.92 -234.92 -12.69
N LEU A 408 65.73 -234.41 -13.03
CA LEU A 408 64.47 -235.13 -12.80
C LEU A 408 64.28 -236.29 -13.81
N GLN A 409 64.65 -236.09 -15.07
CA GLN A 409 64.44 -237.11 -16.11
C GLN A 409 65.32 -238.37 -15.92
N SER A 410 66.53 -238.22 -15.38
CA SER A 410 67.39 -239.35 -15.01
C SER A 410 66.93 -240.09 -13.75
N SER A 411 66.13 -239.44 -12.89
CA SER A 411 65.57 -240.06 -11.68
C SER A 411 64.34 -240.95 -11.98
N SER A 412 63.43 -240.50 -12.84
CA SER A 412 62.13 -241.18 -13.07
C SER A 412 62.26 -242.60 -13.63
N ILE A 413 63.20 -242.82 -14.55
CA ILE A 413 63.41 -244.15 -15.18
C ILE A 413 63.97 -245.18 -14.17
N ALA A 414 64.59 -244.74 -13.08
CA ALA A 414 65.02 -245.61 -12.00
C ALA A 414 63.90 -246.02 -11.03
N GLN A 415 62.66 -245.52 -11.22
CA GLN A 415 61.63 -245.54 -10.18
C GLN A 415 60.44 -246.49 -10.42
N GLU A 416 60.04 -246.75 -11.67
CA GLU A 416 58.95 -247.71 -11.97
C GLU A 416 59.42 -249.13 -12.34
N THR A 417 60.71 -249.40 -12.18
CA THR A 417 61.21 -250.76 -11.86
C THR A 417 60.69 -251.29 -10.52
N VAL A 418 60.02 -250.46 -9.71
CA VAL A 418 59.49 -250.79 -8.37
C VAL A 418 57.97 -251.02 -8.35
N ALA A 419 57.19 -250.33 -9.19
CA ALA A 419 55.72 -250.39 -9.16
C ALA A 419 55.17 -251.80 -9.46
N THR A 420 55.89 -252.57 -10.29
CA THR A 420 55.62 -253.97 -10.62
C THR A 420 55.63 -254.93 -9.41
N GLN A 421 56.11 -254.50 -8.24
CA GLN A 421 56.04 -255.30 -7.01
C GLN A 421 54.77 -255.04 -6.17
N ARG A 422 53.97 -254.02 -6.50
CA ARG A 422 52.78 -253.64 -5.69
C ARG A 422 51.51 -254.43 -6.03
N GLU A 423 51.49 -255.15 -7.15
CA GLU A 423 50.41 -256.06 -7.57
C GLU A 423 50.09 -257.17 -6.54
N LEU A 424 50.99 -257.45 -5.60
CA LEU A 424 51.03 -258.71 -4.87
C LEU A 424 50.24 -258.72 -3.55
N LEU A 425 49.77 -257.58 -3.03
CA LEU A 425 49.32 -257.46 -1.63
C LEU A 425 47.80 -257.29 -1.42
N GLU A 426 47.07 -256.54 -2.25
CA GLU A 426 45.63 -256.27 -1.98
C GLU A 426 44.68 -257.40 -2.42
N ARG A 427 45.18 -258.33 -3.25
CA ARG A 427 44.57 -259.65 -3.56
C ARG A 427 44.37 -260.56 -2.32
N THR A 428 44.65 -260.04 -1.12
CA THR A 428 44.47 -260.70 0.17
C THR A 428 43.33 -260.10 1.00
N THR A 429 42.68 -259.02 0.53
CA THR A 429 41.60 -258.28 1.22
C THR A 429 40.19 -258.63 0.71
N GLU A 430 40.04 -259.09 -0.54
CA GLU A 430 38.83 -259.76 -1.09
C GLU A 430 38.35 -260.94 -0.21
N ARG A 431 39.23 -261.42 0.67
CA ARG A 431 39.08 -262.53 1.60
C ARG A 431 38.24 -262.22 2.85
N LEU A 432 37.94 -260.95 3.12
CA LEU A 432 36.84 -260.51 4.00
C LEU A 432 35.80 -259.75 3.16
N ARG A 433 34.97 -260.44 2.35
CA ARG A 433 33.94 -261.40 2.83
C ARG A 433 33.15 -260.70 3.94
N GLY A 434 32.21 -259.83 3.59
CA GLY A 434 31.02 -260.22 2.83
C GLY A 434 29.95 -260.57 3.86
N GLU A 435 29.04 -261.51 3.54
CA GLU A 435 28.28 -262.32 4.50
C GLU A 435 27.40 -261.61 5.56
N LEU A 436 27.40 -260.28 5.65
CA LEU A 436 26.31 -259.50 6.22
C LEU A 436 25.64 -258.60 5.17
N ASN A 437 25.03 -259.31 4.22
CA ASN A 437 23.67 -259.02 3.80
C ASN A 437 23.48 -257.72 2.97
N MET A 438 23.17 -257.79 1.67
CA MET A 438 22.45 -258.89 0.97
C MET A 438 21.12 -259.29 1.68
N ALA A 439 20.73 -258.49 2.67
CA ALA A 439 19.36 -258.13 2.97
C ALA A 439 19.22 -256.76 2.29
N LYS A 440 18.94 -256.75 0.99
CA LYS A 440 17.58 -256.94 0.45
C LYS A 440 16.71 -255.74 0.81
N LYS A 441 15.92 -255.36 -0.20
CA LYS A 441 14.60 -254.76 -0.06
C LYS A 441 14.60 -253.33 0.48
N GLU A 442 13.68 -252.47 0.05
CA GLU A 442 12.65 -252.64 -0.99
C GLU A 442 12.63 -251.33 -1.81
N GLU A 443 12.48 -251.40 -3.13
CA GLU A 443 11.15 -251.37 -3.74
C GLU A 443 10.32 -250.13 -3.35
N GLY A 444 10.89 -248.93 -3.55
CA GLY A 444 10.13 -247.71 -3.72
C GLY A 444 10.86 -246.66 -4.57
N ALA A 445 11.70 -247.02 -5.55
CA ALA A 445 11.37 -247.77 -6.77
C ALA A 445 10.27 -247.07 -7.60
N MET A 446 10.69 -246.43 -8.69
CA MET A 446 10.78 -247.01 -10.04
C MET A 446 9.52 -246.78 -10.87
N ARG A 447 9.40 -245.54 -11.36
CA ARG A 447 8.86 -245.28 -12.69
C ARG A 447 9.95 -244.46 -13.41
N LYS A 448 10.70 -245.07 -14.33
CA LYS A 448 10.32 -245.38 -15.72
C LYS A 448 10.19 -244.06 -16.52
N ASP A 449 10.92 -243.80 -17.59
CA ASP A 449 11.79 -244.63 -18.47
C ASP A 449 12.89 -243.74 -19.09
N LEU A 450 13.99 -244.17 -19.73
CA LEU A 450 14.47 -245.51 -20.17
C LEU A 450 16.03 -245.49 -20.27
N GLU A 451 16.67 -246.66 -20.41
CA GLU A 451 17.99 -246.96 -21.01
C GLU A 451 19.08 -245.85 -21.02
N ASP A 452 20.09 -245.96 -20.16
CA ASP A 452 21.36 -246.69 -20.37
C ASP A 452 22.22 -246.18 -21.55
N SER A 453 23.34 -245.47 -21.35
CA SER A 453 24.57 -245.79 -20.57
C SER A 453 25.65 -246.53 -21.38
N LYS A 454 26.23 -245.86 -22.40
CA LYS A 454 27.49 -246.26 -23.08
C LYS A 454 28.10 -245.13 -23.97
N ASN A 455 29.34 -244.69 -23.66
CA ASN A 455 30.32 -244.00 -24.57
C ASN A 455 29.95 -242.54 -25.05
N GLU A 456 30.81 -241.60 -25.53
CA GLU A 456 32.29 -241.45 -25.74
C GLU A 456 32.75 -239.97 -26.07
N ILE A 457 34.04 -239.59 -25.86
CA ILE A 457 34.98 -238.73 -26.69
C ILE A 457 34.98 -237.12 -26.77
N SER A 458 36.20 -236.53 -26.53
CA SER A 458 36.96 -235.33 -27.06
C SER A 458 36.62 -233.78 -27.10
N GLU A 459 37.70 -232.96 -27.01
CA GLU A 459 38.10 -231.66 -27.70
C GLU A 459 38.11 -230.20 -27.07
N LEU A 460 38.23 -229.10 -27.86
CA LEU A 460 39.09 -227.87 -27.67
C LEU A 460 38.43 -226.43 -27.49
N GLU A 461 39.26 -225.37 -27.21
CA GLU A 461 39.24 -223.91 -27.67
C GLU A 461 38.70 -222.62 -26.90
N ALA A 462 39.46 -221.48 -26.99
CA ALA A 462 39.16 -220.03 -27.36
C ALA A 462 38.48 -218.84 -26.52
N VAL A 463 39.18 -217.65 -26.39
CA VAL A 463 38.88 -216.20 -26.88
C VAL A 463 38.05 -215.02 -26.18
N CYS A 464 38.65 -213.78 -26.07
CA CYS A 464 38.29 -212.27 -26.16
C CYS A 464 37.14 -211.38 -25.44
N GLY A 465 37.33 -210.00 -25.32
CA GLY A 465 36.26 -208.88 -25.27
C GLY A 465 36.44 -207.46 -24.51
N PRO A 466 36.14 -206.22 -25.08
CA PRO A 466 36.20 -204.83 -24.40
C PRO A 466 35.30 -203.54 -24.86
N GLY A 467 35.15 -202.40 -24.08
CA GLY A 467 34.96 -200.92 -24.55
C GLY A 467 33.80 -199.88 -24.13
N GLY A 468 33.96 -198.49 -24.16
CA GLY A 468 32.94 -197.36 -24.49
C GLY A 468 32.50 -196.09 -23.57
N GLY A 469 32.13 -194.85 -24.13
CA GLY A 469 31.12 -193.79 -23.59
C GLY A 469 31.34 -192.18 -23.51
N VAL A 470 30.37 -191.23 -23.84
CA VAL A 470 30.36 -189.66 -23.76
C VAL A 470 28.94 -188.89 -23.89
N VAL A 471 28.70 -187.54 -23.53
CA VAL A 471 27.84 -186.39 -24.18
C VAL A 471 26.85 -185.39 -23.36
N SER A 472 26.57 -184.12 -23.87
CA SER A 472 25.40 -183.10 -23.72
C SER A 472 25.36 -181.90 -22.66
N GLN A 473 24.60 -180.72 -22.64
CA GLN A 473 23.71 -179.83 -23.52
C GLN A 473 23.24 -178.43 -22.87
N THR A 474 22.46 -177.47 -23.52
CA THR A 474 22.11 -176.03 -23.07
C THR A 474 20.82 -175.29 -23.64
N LEU A 475 20.42 -174.07 -23.10
CA LEU A 475 19.75 -172.82 -23.70
C LEU A 475 18.19 -172.44 -23.75
N GLU A 476 17.89 -171.10 -23.85
CA GLU A 476 16.88 -170.31 -24.71
C GLU A 476 15.83 -169.24 -24.15
N ASP A 477 15.06 -168.52 -25.04
CA ASP A 477 14.51 -167.11 -24.91
C ASP A 477 13.07 -166.78 -25.55
N ILE A 478 12.64 -165.51 -25.75
CA ILE A 478 11.25 -164.93 -25.99
C ILE A 478 10.54 -165.06 -27.40
N LEU A 479 9.16 -165.20 -27.52
CA LEU A 479 8.18 -164.39 -28.38
C LEU A 479 6.68 -164.87 -28.63
N ALA A 480 5.72 -163.90 -28.75
CA ALA A 480 4.57 -163.70 -29.72
C ALA A 480 3.10 -164.31 -29.72
N SER A 481 2.07 -163.40 -29.73
CA SER A 481 0.88 -163.26 -30.66
C SER A 481 -0.62 -163.65 -30.32
N HIS A 482 -1.59 -163.05 -31.08
CA HIS A 482 -3.07 -163.32 -31.27
C HIS A 482 -4.13 -162.80 -30.23
N THR A 483 -5.50 -162.69 -30.40
CA THR A 483 -6.55 -162.47 -31.48
C THR A 483 -7.97 -162.89 -30.92
N ARG A 484 -9.24 -162.42 -31.18
CA ARG A 484 -10.00 -161.28 -31.84
C ARG A 484 -11.54 -161.36 -31.47
N ILE A 485 -12.37 -160.31 -31.80
CA ILE A 485 -13.85 -160.31 -32.15
C ILE A 485 -14.92 -160.55 -31.01
N GLN A 486 -16.21 -160.07 -31.00
CA GLN A 486 -16.94 -158.87 -31.51
C GLN A 486 -18.46 -158.85 -31.05
N LEU A 487 -19.19 -157.73 -31.28
CA LEU A 487 -20.66 -157.54 -31.51
C LEU A 487 -21.73 -157.34 -30.38
N ASN A 488 -22.34 -156.14 -30.42
CA ASN A 488 -23.79 -155.76 -30.33
C ASN A 488 -24.67 -155.88 -29.05
N GLY A 489 -25.48 -154.83 -28.84
CA GLY A 489 -26.69 -154.79 -27.99
C GLY A 489 -27.14 -153.35 -27.67
N GLN A 490 -28.32 -152.90 -28.13
CA GLN A 490 -28.83 -151.52 -27.96
C GLN A 490 -29.94 -151.42 -26.91
N THR A 491 -30.03 -150.29 -26.19
CA THR A 491 -31.31 -149.56 -25.97
C THR A 491 -31.08 -148.12 -25.47
N LEU A 492 -32.15 -147.31 -25.43
CA LEU A 492 -32.11 -145.85 -25.39
C LEU A 492 -32.29 -145.22 -24.00
N GLY A 493 -31.80 -143.98 -23.84
CA GLY A 493 -32.54 -142.95 -23.09
C GLY A 493 -31.89 -142.37 -21.83
N ARG A 494 -30.92 -141.44 -21.98
CA ARG A 494 -30.59 -140.42 -20.94
C ARG A 494 -29.73 -139.21 -21.35
N GLU A 495 -29.28 -139.09 -22.60
CA GLU A 495 -28.22 -138.13 -22.95
C GLU A 495 -28.65 -136.67 -23.25
N GLN A 496 -29.94 -136.38 -23.48
CA GLN A 496 -30.35 -135.05 -23.94
C GLN A 496 -30.24 -133.97 -22.86
N GLU A 497 -30.82 -134.18 -21.66
CA GLU A 497 -30.79 -133.19 -20.57
C GLU A 497 -29.36 -132.82 -20.16
N GLN A 498 -28.43 -133.78 -20.17
CA GLN A 498 -27.03 -133.52 -19.81
C GLN A 498 -26.31 -132.70 -20.89
N LYS A 499 -26.70 -132.84 -22.15
CA LYS A 499 -26.14 -132.08 -23.28
C LYS A 499 -26.64 -130.63 -23.26
N ASP A 500 -27.94 -130.43 -23.07
CA ASP A 500 -28.54 -129.09 -22.98
C ASP A 500 -28.10 -128.36 -21.71
N ARG A 501 -27.97 -129.06 -20.57
CA ARG A 501 -27.41 -128.51 -19.32
C ARG A 501 -25.94 -128.11 -19.47
N LEU A 502 -25.12 -128.89 -20.19
CA LEU A 502 -23.74 -128.52 -20.51
C LEU A 502 -23.66 -127.34 -21.49
N GLN A 503 -24.59 -127.24 -22.44
CA GLN A 503 -24.66 -126.11 -23.38
C GLN A 503 -25.11 -124.83 -22.69
N ALA A 504 -26.16 -124.88 -21.86
CA ALA A 504 -26.56 -123.79 -20.98
C ALA A 504 -25.41 -123.36 -20.04
N GLN A 505 -24.64 -124.30 -19.48
CA GLN A 505 -23.48 -123.98 -18.65
C GLN A 505 -22.33 -123.31 -19.44
N ARG A 506 -22.20 -123.55 -20.76
CA ARG A 506 -21.25 -122.82 -21.63
C ARG A 506 -21.74 -121.41 -21.94
N GLU A 507 -23.02 -121.23 -22.27
CA GLU A 507 -23.57 -119.89 -22.53
C GLU A 507 -23.62 -119.04 -21.24
N ILE A 508 -23.95 -119.63 -20.08
CA ILE A 508 -23.81 -118.97 -18.78
C ILE A 508 -22.35 -118.53 -18.54
N ARG A 509 -21.35 -119.38 -18.84
CA ARG A 509 -19.93 -119.00 -18.73
C ARG A 509 -19.51 -117.89 -19.70
N LYS A 510 -20.03 -117.89 -20.94
CA LYS A 510 -19.84 -116.76 -21.87
C LYS A 510 -20.43 -115.49 -21.30
N HIS A 511 -21.70 -115.51 -20.89
CA HIS A 511 -22.37 -114.34 -20.33
C HIS A 511 -21.72 -113.86 -19.02
N GLN A 512 -21.15 -114.75 -18.20
CA GLN A 512 -20.33 -114.38 -17.05
C GLN A 512 -19.05 -113.66 -17.48
N ALA A 513 -18.26 -114.22 -18.40
CA ALA A 513 -17.07 -113.56 -18.93
C ALA A 513 -17.38 -112.24 -19.67
N GLU A 514 -18.55 -112.13 -20.28
CA GLU A 514 -19.03 -110.94 -20.98
C GLU A 514 -19.54 -109.87 -20.00
N VAL A 515 -20.20 -110.27 -18.90
CA VAL A 515 -20.53 -109.40 -17.76
C VAL A 515 -19.25 -108.92 -17.06
N GLU A 516 -18.27 -109.78 -16.81
CA GLU A 516 -16.96 -109.40 -16.26
C GLU A 516 -16.24 -108.40 -17.18
N LYS A 517 -16.22 -108.66 -18.50
CA LYS A 517 -15.67 -107.75 -19.50
C LYS A 517 -16.40 -106.40 -19.53
N LEU A 518 -17.73 -106.39 -19.42
CA LEU A 518 -18.53 -105.17 -19.33
C LEU A 518 -18.33 -104.43 -18.01
N GLN A 519 -18.16 -105.12 -16.88
CA GLN A 519 -17.83 -104.54 -15.58
C GLN A 519 -16.40 -103.95 -15.58
N GLN A 520 -15.43 -104.60 -16.22
CA GLN A 520 -14.09 -104.05 -16.46
C GLN A 520 -14.17 -102.81 -17.38
N LEU A 521 -15.00 -102.84 -18.41
CA LEU A 521 -15.21 -101.67 -19.28
C LEU A 521 -15.84 -100.51 -18.50
N LEU A 522 -16.86 -100.78 -17.68
CA LEU A 522 -17.60 -99.81 -16.87
C LEU A 522 -16.74 -99.19 -15.76
N THR A 523 -15.90 -99.98 -15.09
CA THR A 523 -14.92 -99.47 -14.13
C THR A 523 -13.76 -98.73 -14.81
N SER A 524 -13.37 -99.15 -16.02
CA SER A 524 -12.43 -98.39 -16.87
C SER A 524 -13.00 -97.03 -17.29
N THR A 525 -14.26 -96.95 -17.70
CA THR A 525 -14.90 -95.67 -18.08
C THR A 525 -15.21 -94.80 -16.87
N HIS A 526 -15.68 -95.34 -15.74
CA HIS A 526 -15.83 -94.56 -14.50
C HIS A 526 -14.50 -94.01 -13.99
N SER A 527 -13.43 -94.80 -13.97
CA SER A 527 -12.11 -94.31 -13.51
C SER A 527 -11.50 -93.27 -14.47
N LYS A 528 -11.73 -93.38 -15.78
CA LYS A 528 -11.39 -92.33 -16.76
C LYS A 528 -12.24 -91.07 -16.57
N SER A 529 -13.54 -91.23 -16.35
CA SER A 529 -14.49 -90.14 -16.11
C SER A 529 -14.17 -89.38 -14.83
N ASN A 530 -13.89 -90.06 -13.72
CA ASN A 530 -13.45 -89.43 -12.48
C ASN A 530 -12.13 -88.66 -12.67
N ARG A 531 -11.13 -89.21 -13.36
CA ARG A 531 -9.87 -88.48 -13.66
C ARG A 531 -10.10 -87.22 -14.50
N ALA A 532 -11.06 -87.25 -15.43
CA ALA A 532 -11.44 -86.08 -16.23
C ALA A 532 -12.25 -85.05 -15.41
N LEU A 533 -13.17 -85.50 -14.56
CA LEU A 533 -13.90 -84.63 -13.62
C LEU A 533 -12.96 -83.97 -12.62
N GLU A 534 -11.98 -84.71 -12.08
CA GLU A 534 -10.93 -84.17 -11.21
C GLU A 534 -10.04 -83.13 -11.92
N SER A 535 -9.67 -83.36 -13.18
CA SER A 535 -8.84 -82.39 -13.92
C SER A 535 -9.62 -81.13 -14.27
N LEU A 536 -10.91 -81.27 -14.64
CA LEU A 536 -11.82 -80.15 -14.85
C LEU A 536 -12.11 -79.39 -13.55
N GLN A 537 -12.28 -80.08 -12.42
CA GLN A 537 -12.43 -79.45 -11.11
C GLN A 537 -11.18 -78.67 -10.70
N LYS A 538 -9.99 -79.26 -10.87
CA LYS A 538 -8.70 -78.58 -10.62
C LYS A 538 -8.51 -77.37 -11.54
N ALA A 539 -8.92 -77.45 -12.80
CA ALA A 539 -8.89 -76.32 -13.73
C ALA A 539 -9.91 -75.22 -13.36
N LEU A 540 -11.12 -75.59 -12.95
CA LEU A 540 -12.16 -74.69 -12.49
C LEU A 540 -11.76 -73.95 -11.19
N ASP A 541 -11.18 -74.66 -10.22
CA ASP A 541 -10.74 -74.05 -8.97
C ASP A 541 -9.51 -73.17 -9.15
N LYS A 542 -8.60 -73.52 -10.09
CA LYS A 542 -7.56 -72.59 -10.55
C LYS A 542 -8.17 -71.34 -11.19
N ALA A 543 -9.14 -71.49 -12.10
CA ALA A 543 -9.81 -70.37 -12.74
C ALA A 543 -10.54 -69.46 -11.74
N LYS A 544 -11.17 -70.01 -10.70
CA LYS A 544 -11.74 -69.24 -9.58
C LYS A 544 -10.66 -68.46 -8.81
N ALA A 545 -9.53 -69.09 -8.51
CA ALA A 545 -8.42 -68.44 -7.80
C ALA A 545 -7.78 -67.30 -8.64
N ASP A 546 -7.57 -67.53 -9.93
CA ASP A 546 -7.02 -66.51 -10.84
C ASP A 546 -8.03 -65.38 -11.11
N ASN A 547 -9.34 -65.67 -11.20
CA ASN A 547 -10.38 -64.63 -11.30
C ASN A 547 -10.50 -63.80 -10.00
N LYS A 548 -10.36 -64.42 -8.82
CA LYS A 548 -10.29 -63.69 -7.54
C LYS A 548 -9.06 -62.77 -7.47
N ARG A 549 -7.90 -63.23 -7.94
CA ARG A 549 -6.70 -62.38 -8.07
C ARG A 549 -6.91 -61.23 -9.04
N LEU A 550 -7.60 -61.47 -10.15
CA LEU A 550 -7.92 -60.43 -11.14
C LEU A 550 -8.83 -59.35 -10.52
N ALA A 551 -9.88 -59.75 -9.79
CA ALA A 551 -10.75 -58.83 -9.08
C ALA A 551 -9.98 -57.97 -8.06
N GLN A 552 -9.14 -58.57 -7.22
CA GLN A 552 -8.30 -57.85 -6.26
C GLN A 552 -7.31 -56.88 -6.94
N SER A 553 -6.76 -57.27 -8.10
CA SER A 553 -5.90 -56.39 -8.91
C SER A 553 -6.67 -55.19 -9.48
N VAL A 554 -7.90 -55.41 -9.96
CA VAL A 554 -8.79 -54.34 -10.45
C VAL A 554 -9.22 -53.41 -9.31
N GLU A 555 -9.58 -53.93 -8.14
CA GLU A 555 -9.89 -53.13 -6.94
C GLU A 555 -8.70 -52.25 -6.54
N GLN A 556 -7.48 -52.81 -6.53
CA GLN A 556 -6.26 -52.06 -6.23
C GLN A 556 -5.93 -51.01 -7.31
N ALA A 557 -6.18 -51.30 -8.59
CA ALA A 557 -6.03 -50.35 -9.69
C ALA A 557 -7.07 -49.20 -9.60
N VAL A 558 -8.32 -49.49 -9.24
CA VAL A 558 -9.37 -48.47 -9.02
C VAL A 558 -9.03 -47.60 -7.80
N PHE A 559 -8.60 -48.19 -6.69
CA PHE A 559 -8.19 -47.45 -5.49
C PHE A 559 -6.99 -46.52 -5.77
N THR A 560 -5.95 -47.02 -6.43
CA THR A 560 -4.78 -46.20 -6.79
C THR A 560 -5.12 -45.10 -7.78
N ASN A 561 -5.96 -45.37 -8.79
CA ASN A 561 -6.43 -44.36 -9.72
C ASN A 561 -7.29 -43.29 -9.02
N SER A 562 -8.19 -43.67 -8.11
CA SER A 562 -8.96 -42.73 -7.29
C SER A 562 -8.06 -41.85 -6.40
N SER A 563 -6.98 -42.41 -5.83
CA SER A 563 -6.00 -41.63 -5.06
C SER A 563 -5.21 -40.66 -5.94
N LEU A 564 -4.82 -41.05 -7.15
CA LEU A 564 -4.15 -40.19 -8.13
C LEU A 564 -5.08 -39.08 -8.64
N HIS A 565 -6.35 -39.39 -8.90
CA HIS A 565 -7.34 -38.40 -9.31
C HIS A 565 -7.60 -37.35 -8.22
N SER A 566 -7.75 -37.78 -6.96
CA SER A 566 -7.85 -36.86 -5.81
C SER A 566 -6.63 -35.95 -5.67
N LYS A 567 -5.41 -36.47 -5.89
CA LYS A 567 -4.17 -35.67 -5.90
C LYS A 567 -4.09 -34.71 -7.09
N LEU A 568 -4.61 -35.09 -8.26
CA LEU A 568 -4.68 -34.22 -9.44
C LEU A 568 -5.68 -33.08 -9.24
N GLU A 569 -6.85 -33.34 -8.67
CA GLU A 569 -7.81 -32.28 -8.30
C GLU A 569 -7.20 -31.34 -7.23
N GLN A 570 -6.58 -31.88 -6.19
CA GLN A 570 -5.89 -31.07 -5.16
C GLN A 570 -4.79 -30.18 -5.77
N ALA A 571 -3.97 -30.72 -6.68
CA ALA A 571 -2.94 -29.96 -7.38
C ALA A 571 -3.54 -28.89 -8.31
N ARG A 572 -4.61 -29.21 -9.05
CA ARG A 572 -5.34 -28.24 -9.88
C ARG A 572 -5.85 -27.08 -9.03
N ASP A 573 -6.46 -27.37 -7.89
CA ASP A 573 -7.07 -26.36 -7.03
C ASP A 573 -6.00 -25.50 -6.33
N GLN A 574 -4.85 -26.08 -5.98
CA GLN A 574 -3.66 -25.34 -5.55
C GLN A 574 -3.13 -24.40 -6.64
N TYR A 575 -3.03 -24.85 -7.90
CA TYR A 575 -2.65 -23.98 -9.02
C TYR A 575 -3.70 -22.89 -9.28
N GLN A 576 -4.99 -23.20 -9.19
CA GLN A 576 -6.07 -22.24 -9.38
C GLN A 576 -6.05 -21.15 -8.31
N ALA A 577 -5.86 -21.52 -7.03
CA ALA A 577 -5.69 -20.57 -5.92
C ALA A 577 -4.40 -19.75 -6.06
N THR A 578 -3.33 -20.32 -6.63
CA THR A 578 -2.10 -19.58 -6.94
C THR A 578 -2.33 -18.55 -8.06
N ILE A 579 -3.13 -18.89 -9.08
CA ILE A 579 -3.47 -17.98 -10.19
C ILE A 579 -4.29 -16.79 -9.67
N THR A 580 -5.34 -17.02 -8.87
CA THR A 580 -6.16 -15.92 -8.33
C THR A 580 -5.33 -14.96 -7.48
N LEU A 581 -4.43 -15.47 -6.63
CA LEU A 581 -3.50 -14.66 -5.84
C LEU A 581 -2.59 -13.79 -6.73
N ARG A 582 -2.12 -14.31 -7.87
CA ARG A 582 -1.31 -13.54 -8.83
C ARG A 582 -2.13 -12.51 -9.62
N ASP A 583 -3.37 -12.80 -9.96
CA ASP A 583 -4.26 -11.81 -10.58
C ASP A 583 -4.63 -10.68 -9.59
N GLU A 584 -4.78 -10.99 -8.30
CA GLU A 584 -4.98 -10.03 -7.22
C GLU A 584 -3.74 -9.15 -6.99
N GLU A 585 -2.55 -9.74 -6.90
CA GLU A 585 -1.27 -9.00 -6.89
C GLU A 585 -1.13 -8.08 -8.12
N LEU A 586 -1.42 -8.59 -9.32
CA LEU A 586 -1.38 -7.81 -10.56
C LEU A 586 -2.41 -6.67 -10.56
N HIS A 587 -3.59 -6.86 -9.97
CA HIS A 587 -4.58 -5.81 -9.81
C HIS A 587 -4.11 -4.71 -8.84
N VAL A 588 -3.51 -5.08 -7.71
CA VAL A 588 -2.88 -4.13 -6.77
C VAL A 588 -1.72 -3.37 -7.43
N ALA A 589 -0.88 -4.05 -8.20
CA ALA A 589 0.20 -3.42 -8.96
C ALA A 589 -0.34 -2.42 -10.01
N ARG A 590 -1.35 -2.83 -10.81
CA ARG A 590 -2.00 -1.96 -11.81
C ARG A 590 -2.64 -0.72 -11.19
N THR A 591 -3.35 -0.86 -10.07
CA THR A 591 -3.97 0.29 -9.38
C THR A 591 -2.96 1.21 -8.70
N LYS A 592 -1.79 0.72 -8.26
CA LYS A 592 -0.69 1.59 -7.80
C LYS A 592 0.00 2.31 -8.97
N ILE A 593 0.21 1.65 -10.12
CA ILE A 593 0.74 2.28 -11.34
C ILE A 593 -0.19 3.38 -11.85
N GLY A 594 -1.51 3.17 -11.79
CA GLY A 594 -2.52 4.19 -12.12
C GLY A 594 -2.36 5.45 -11.27
N ARG A 595 -2.43 5.31 -9.93
CA ARG A 595 -2.26 6.43 -8.98
C ARG A 595 -0.92 7.16 -9.16
N LEU A 596 0.19 6.44 -9.34
CA LEU A 596 1.50 7.06 -9.60
C LEU A 596 1.52 7.84 -10.92
N SER A 597 0.78 7.39 -11.93
CA SER A 597 0.65 8.07 -13.22
C SER A 597 -0.21 9.34 -13.14
N GLU A 598 -1.26 9.31 -12.31
CA GLU A 598 -2.10 10.47 -11.97
C GLU A 598 -1.31 11.52 -11.16
N GLU A 599 -0.61 11.10 -10.11
CA GLU A 599 0.29 11.93 -9.30
C GLU A 599 1.35 12.63 -10.19
N LEU A 600 2.00 11.87 -11.07
CA LEU A 600 3.02 12.36 -12.00
C LEU A 600 2.43 13.28 -13.08
N GLY A 601 1.20 13.03 -13.52
CA GLY A 601 0.43 13.92 -14.40
C GLY A 601 0.12 15.26 -13.74
N ALA A 602 -0.39 15.24 -12.51
CA ALA A 602 -0.69 16.43 -11.72
C ALA A 602 0.58 17.28 -11.44
N ILE A 603 1.71 16.64 -11.14
CA ILE A 603 3.02 17.31 -10.97
C ILE A 603 3.45 17.98 -12.29
N LYS A 604 3.38 17.28 -13.43
CA LYS A 604 3.69 17.86 -14.76
C LYS A 604 2.78 19.05 -15.10
N GLN A 605 1.49 18.97 -14.79
CA GLN A 605 0.55 20.06 -15.02
C GLN A 605 0.81 21.26 -14.10
N ARG A 606 1.17 21.03 -12.83
CA ARG A 606 1.57 22.08 -11.89
C ARG A 606 2.84 22.80 -12.35
N MET A 607 3.91 22.07 -12.67
CA MET A 607 5.16 22.67 -13.16
C MET A 607 4.95 23.48 -14.44
N ARG A 608 4.08 23.03 -15.36
CA ARG A 608 3.68 23.81 -16.53
C ARG A 608 2.95 25.10 -16.13
N GLY A 609 1.96 25.01 -15.24
CA GLY A 609 1.21 26.16 -14.75
C GLY A 609 2.09 27.19 -14.02
N GLU A 610 3.07 26.73 -13.24
CA GLU A 610 4.08 27.55 -12.57
C GLU A 610 5.01 28.23 -13.60
N TYR A 611 5.53 27.47 -14.57
CA TYR A 611 6.36 27.99 -15.67
C TYR A 611 5.60 29.05 -16.48
N ASP A 612 4.40 28.76 -16.95
CA ASP A 612 3.57 29.69 -17.73
C ASP A 612 3.22 30.95 -16.92
N SER A 613 3.04 30.84 -15.61
CA SER A 613 2.73 31.97 -14.72
C SER A 613 3.96 32.81 -14.39
N SER A 614 5.13 32.19 -14.24
CA SER A 614 6.43 32.87 -14.14
C SER A 614 6.77 33.60 -15.44
N MET A 615 6.64 32.92 -16.58
CA MET A 615 6.83 33.50 -17.92
C MET A 615 5.89 34.70 -18.16
N ARG A 616 4.62 34.59 -17.78
CA ARG A 616 3.66 35.72 -17.82
C ARG A 616 4.01 36.85 -16.84
N ARG A 617 4.68 36.58 -15.72
CA ARG A 617 5.17 37.62 -14.81
C ARG A 617 6.34 38.37 -15.44
N LEU A 618 7.36 37.65 -15.92
CA LEU A 618 8.51 38.22 -16.62
C LEU A 618 8.09 39.05 -17.84
N HIS A 619 7.07 38.61 -18.61
CA HIS A 619 6.54 39.40 -19.72
C HIS A 619 5.88 40.73 -19.29
N ARG A 620 5.24 40.79 -18.11
CA ARG A 620 4.73 42.06 -17.54
C ARG A 620 5.88 42.95 -17.10
N GLU A 621 6.83 42.42 -16.32
CA GLU A 621 8.01 43.14 -15.84
C GLU A 621 8.83 43.72 -17.02
N ILE A 622 9.06 42.95 -18.09
CA ILE A 622 9.71 43.41 -19.32
C ILE A 622 8.89 44.52 -20.02
N THR A 623 7.56 44.43 -20.01
CA THR A 623 6.69 45.46 -20.61
C THR A 623 6.69 46.75 -19.79
N GLU A 624 6.64 46.65 -18.46
CA GLU A 624 6.72 47.77 -17.52
C GLU A 624 8.09 48.47 -17.61
N LEU A 625 9.19 47.72 -17.62
CA LEU A 625 10.54 48.26 -17.84
C LEU A 625 10.68 48.92 -19.22
N LYS A 626 10.04 48.36 -20.26
CA LYS A 626 10.03 48.97 -21.59
C LYS A 626 9.24 50.28 -21.63
N MET A 627 8.18 50.40 -20.84
CA MET A 627 7.45 51.66 -20.66
C MET A 627 8.29 52.68 -19.88
N THR A 628 8.86 52.33 -18.72
CA THR A 628 9.68 53.28 -17.94
C THR A 628 10.92 53.75 -18.70
N VAL A 629 11.54 52.91 -19.52
CA VAL A 629 12.64 53.30 -20.44
C VAL A 629 12.15 54.26 -21.53
N LYS A 630 10.94 54.05 -22.08
CA LYS A 630 10.33 54.97 -23.06
C LYS A 630 10.00 56.32 -22.43
N ASP A 631 9.39 56.32 -21.26
CA ASP A 631 8.98 57.54 -20.55
C ASP A 631 10.22 58.35 -20.12
N SER A 632 11.27 57.64 -19.68
CA SER A 632 12.59 58.23 -19.40
C SER A 632 13.27 58.80 -20.65
N SER A 633 13.13 58.17 -21.82
CA SER A 633 13.72 58.69 -23.06
C SER A 633 12.96 59.90 -23.60
N THR A 634 11.63 59.97 -23.44
CA THR A 634 10.87 61.20 -23.71
C THR A 634 11.26 62.32 -22.75
N GLY A 635 11.33 62.06 -21.43
CA GLY A 635 11.76 63.07 -20.45
C GLY A 635 13.19 63.55 -20.68
N SER A 636 14.11 62.65 -21.08
CA SER A 636 15.47 63.01 -21.50
C SER A 636 15.48 63.87 -22.77
N GLY A 637 14.62 63.57 -23.74
CA GLY A 637 14.44 64.38 -24.94
C GLY A 637 13.93 65.80 -24.64
N ASP A 638 12.97 65.94 -23.73
CA ASP A 638 12.43 67.24 -23.33
C ASP A 638 13.42 68.05 -22.47
N LEU A 639 14.16 67.40 -21.57
CA LEU A 639 15.29 68.00 -20.86
C LEU A 639 16.42 68.42 -21.83
N SER A 640 16.61 67.71 -22.94
CA SER A 640 17.58 68.10 -23.98
C SER A 640 17.15 69.37 -24.73
N LYS A 641 15.86 69.47 -25.10
CA LYS A 641 15.28 70.70 -25.69
C LYS A 641 15.43 71.89 -24.74
N ALA A 642 15.00 71.74 -23.48
CA ALA A 642 15.13 72.79 -22.47
C ALA A 642 16.59 73.23 -22.24
N ASN A 643 17.55 72.30 -22.29
CA ASN A 643 18.98 72.64 -22.24
C ASN A 643 19.45 73.38 -23.50
N GLN A 644 18.91 73.08 -24.68
CA GLN A 644 19.22 73.80 -25.92
C GLN A 644 18.66 75.23 -25.88
N GLU A 645 17.42 75.40 -25.42
CA GLU A 645 16.77 76.70 -25.21
C GLU A 645 17.53 77.56 -24.18
N LEU A 646 17.90 76.98 -23.02
CA LEU A 646 18.71 77.67 -22.02
C LEU A 646 20.10 78.05 -22.54
N ARG A 647 20.75 77.21 -23.35
CA ARG A 647 22.03 77.55 -24.00
C ARG A 647 21.87 78.71 -24.97
N GLN A 648 20.79 78.73 -25.75
CA GLN A 648 20.50 79.85 -26.65
C GLN A 648 20.26 81.15 -25.86
N GLN A 649 19.43 81.11 -24.80
CA GLN A 649 19.21 82.27 -23.92
C GLN A 649 20.50 82.77 -23.27
N VAL A 650 21.39 81.86 -22.83
CA VAL A 650 22.72 82.22 -22.32
C VAL A 650 23.55 82.93 -23.40
N SER A 651 23.63 82.41 -24.63
CA SER A 651 24.36 83.08 -25.70
C SER A 651 23.74 84.42 -26.14
N GLU A 652 22.42 84.57 -26.05
CA GLU A 652 21.74 85.86 -26.26
C GLU A 652 22.09 86.86 -25.14
N LEU A 653 22.11 86.43 -23.88
CA LEU A 653 22.54 87.24 -22.74
C LEU A 653 24.03 87.58 -22.80
N GLU A 654 24.90 86.66 -23.21
CA GLU A 654 26.33 86.91 -23.47
C GLU A 654 26.52 87.94 -24.58
N GLN A 655 25.69 87.90 -25.63
CA GLN A 655 25.69 88.91 -26.69
C GLN A 655 25.20 90.27 -26.17
N GLN A 656 24.16 90.32 -25.31
CA GLN A 656 23.71 91.55 -24.66
C GLN A 656 24.78 92.13 -23.73
N VAL A 657 25.40 91.32 -22.87
CA VAL A 657 26.52 91.71 -21.99
C VAL A 657 27.72 92.17 -22.81
N SER A 658 27.98 91.57 -23.98
CA SER A 658 29.04 92.01 -24.89
C SER A 658 28.73 93.37 -25.53
N LYS A 659 27.48 93.61 -25.95
CA LYS A 659 27.00 94.92 -26.42
C LYS A 659 27.08 95.98 -25.31
N GLN A 660 26.71 95.64 -24.07
CA GLN A 660 26.83 96.52 -22.91
C GLN A 660 28.30 96.82 -22.57
N LYS A 661 29.17 95.81 -22.53
CA LYS A 661 30.63 96.01 -22.35
C LYS A 661 31.23 96.88 -23.45
N ALA A 662 30.76 96.77 -24.70
CA ALA A 662 31.17 97.65 -25.79
C ALA A 662 30.70 99.11 -25.58
N ARG A 663 29.43 99.33 -25.19
CA ARG A 663 28.92 100.66 -24.81
C ARG A 663 29.70 101.27 -23.65
N ILE A 664 29.92 100.52 -22.57
CA ILE A 664 30.68 100.96 -21.40
C ILE A 664 32.14 101.29 -21.76
N ARG A 665 32.77 100.56 -22.70
CA ARG A 665 34.10 100.90 -23.22
C ARG A 665 34.10 102.20 -24.00
N GLU A 666 33.11 102.41 -24.87
CA GLU A 666 33.00 103.66 -25.64
C GLU A 666 32.65 104.86 -24.74
N GLU A 667 31.73 104.71 -23.79
CA GLU A 667 31.48 105.71 -22.75
C GLU A 667 32.74 106.00 -21.93
N ARG A 668 33.50 104.98 -21.51
CA ARG A 668 34.78 105.19 -20.82
C ARG A 668 35.79 105.92 -21.71
N ARG A 669 35.83 105.63 -23.02
CA ARG A 669 36.70 106.33 -23.98
C ARG A 669 36.26 107.78 -24.22
N GLN A 670 34.96 108.06 -24.22
CA GLN A 670 34.40 109.41 -24.31
C GLN A 670 34.68 110.20 -23.02
N ARG A 671 34.43 109.60 -21.85
CA ARG A 671 34.78 110.19 -20.54
C ARG A 671 36.28 110.39 -20.38
N GLN A 672 37.11 109.48 -20.90
CA GLN A 672 38.57 109.67 -20.92
C GLN A 672 38.94 110.83 -21.84
N LYS A 673 38.41 110.90 -23.07
CA LYS A 673 38.63 112.05 -23.97
C LYS A 673 38.21 113.39 -23.37
N SER A 674 37.06 113.47 -22.70
CA SER A 674 36.65 114.69 -22.01
C SER A 674 37.55 115.01 -20.81
N ARG A 675 38.01 113.98 -20.09
CA ARG A 675 38.97 114.12 -18.99
C ARG A 675 40.35 114.56 -19.49
N ASP A 676 40.87 114.00 -20.57
CA ASP A 676 42.13 114.40 -21.21
C ASP A 676 42.05 115.84 -21.75
N SER A 677 40.89 116.21 -22.31
CA SER A 677 40.62 117.59 -22.78
C SER A 677 40.55 118.58 -21.61
N GLN A 678 40.03 118.15 -20.46
CA GLN A 678 39.97 118.92 -19.23
C GLN A 678 41.36 119.01 -18.56
N ASP A 679 42.10 117.91 -18.46
CA ASP A 679 43.48 117.85 -17.94
C ASP A 679 44.41 118.77 -18.76
N ASN A 680 44.27 118.74 -20.09
CA ASN A 680 45.02 119.60 -21.01
C ASN A 680 44.57 121.07 -20.96
N SER A 681 43.38 121.36 -20.39
CA SER A 681 42.92 122.72 -20.07
C SER A 681 43.26 123.17 -18.65
N GLN A 682 43.62 122.25 -17.74
CA GLN A 682 43.99 122.54 -16.35
C GLN A 682 45.50 122.46 -16.09
N LYS A 683 46.31 122.00 -17.06
CA LYS A 683 47.79 121.91 -16.97
C LYS A 683 48.56 123.15 -17.45
N VAL A 684 47.87 124.24 -17.77
CA VAL A 684 48.49 125.49 -18.26
C VAL A 684 48.66 126.55 -17.15
N GLU A 685 47.94 126.44 -16.03
CA GLU A 685 48.07 127.34 -14.87
C GLU A 685 48.64 126.59 -13.65
N SER A 686 49.57 127.23 -12.92
CA SER A 686 50.22 126.76 -11.68
C SER A 686 50.94 125.40 -11.82
N ILE A 687 52.20 125.30 -12.23
CA ILE A 687 53.42 125.94 -11.68
C ILE A 687 53.60 125.73 -10.16
N LYS A 688 54.39 124.70 -9.84
CA LYS A 688 55.38 124.58 -8.74
C LYS A 688 55.01 125.15 -7.35
N ASN A 689 54.88 124.26 -6.35
CA ASN A 689 56.02 123.97 -5.46
C ASN A 689 55.78 122.80 -4.48
N ILE A 690 56.84 121.98 -4.34
CA ILE A 690 57.27 121.20 -3.16
C ILE A 690 56.41 120.00 -2.72
N GLU A 691 57.12 118.96 -2.28
CA GLU A 691 56.63 117.64 -1.90
C GLU A 691 56.25 117.56 -0.40
N GLU A 692 55.01 117.18 -0.07
CA GLU A 692 54.64 116.72 1.28
C GLU A 692 53.73 115.48 1.20
N GLN A 693 53.98 114.54 2.13
CA GLN A 693 53.29 113.29 2.49
C GLN A 693 52.10 112.78 1.65
N GLU A 694 52.27 111.60 1.03
CA GLU A 694 51.15 110.68 0.75
C GLU A 694 50.99 109.66 1.91
N ASP A 695 49.86 109.70 2.63
CA ASP A 695 49.33 108.57 3.43
C ASP A 695 47.87 108.34 3.04
N SER A 696 47.65 107.47 2.04
CA SER A 696 46.31 106.97 1.72
C SER A 696 46.36 105.47 1.36
N LYS A 697 45.86 104.66 2.30
CA LYS A 697 45.94 103.19 2.27
C LYS A 697 45.15 102.60 1.09
N LEU A 698 45.83 101.82 0.25
CA LEU A 698 45.19 100.81 -0.59
C LEU A 698 44.64 99.68 0.30
N PRO A 699 43.35 99.31 0.18
CA PRO A 699 42.83 98.07 0.77
C PRO A 699 43.35 96.85 -0.01
N GLN A 700 44.60 96.48 0.24
CA GLN A 700 45.17 95.21 -0.20
C GLN A 700 44.56 94.10 0.66
N ASP A 701 43.36 93.62 0.29
CA ASP A 701 42.63 92.55 0.98
C ASP A 701 43.31 91.19 0.75
N GLY A 702 44.47 91.04 1.40
CA GLY A 702 45.25 89.82 1.43
C GLY A 702 44.58 88.79 2.34
N MET A 703 43.52 88.15 1.84
CA MET A 703 43.00 86.91 2.43
C MET A 703 44.02 85.78 2.27
N ASP A 704 45.02 85.81 3.16
CA ASP A 704 46.07 84.83 3.44
C ASP A 704 45.99 83.56 2.59
N SER A 705 46.67 83.59 1.43
CA SER A 705 46.65 82.48 0.47
C SER A 705 47.15 81.18 1.09
N GLN A 706 48.00 81.21 2.13
CA GLN A 706 48.39 79.99 2.85
C GLN A 706 47.22 79.41 3.65
N GLN A 707 46.37 80.25 4.25
CA GLN A 707 45.20 79.77 4.98
C GLN A 707 44.12 79.22 4.05
N VAL A 708 43.95 79.80 2.85
CA VAL A 708 43.06 79.25 1.81
C VAL A 708 43.60 77.93 1.26
N LEU A 709 44.91 77.84 1.00
CA LEU A 709 45.56 76.60 0.55
C LEU A 709 45.46 75.49 1.61
N ARG A 710 45.81 75.76 2.88
CA ARG A 710 45.70 74.77 3.97
C ARG A 710 44.26 74.31 4.21
N LYS A 711 43.25 75.18 4.03
CA LYS A 711 41.84 74.77 4.05
C LYS A 711 41.51 73.84 2.89
N ARG A 712 41.96 74.16 1.67
CA ARG A 712 41.82 73.28 0.49
C ARG A 712 42.52 71.94 0.67
N GLU A 713 43.74 71.92 1.20
CA GLU A 713 44.51 70.70 1.46
C GLU A 713 43.79 69.82 2.49
N ALA A 714 43.33 70.40 3.62
CA ALA A 714 42.56 69.67 4.63
C ALA A 714 41.20 69.16 4.09
N GLU A 715 40.56 69.88 3.17
CA GLU A 715 39.36 69.40 2.46
C GLU A 715 39.69 68.28 1.46
N TRP A 716 40.85 68.35 0.79
CA TRP A 716 41.33 67.32 -0.15
C TRP A 716 41.73 66.03 0.58
N GLU A 717 42.40 66.13 1.73
CA GLU A 717 42.70 65.00 2.61
C GLU A 717 41.42 64.36 3.17
N ARG A 718 40.42 65.17 3.57
CA ARG A 718 39.09 64.66 3.97
C ARG A 718 38.39 63.93 2.84
N TRP A 719 38.41 64.46 1.62
CA TRP A 719 37.83 63.80 0.44
C TRP A 719 38.56 62.50 0.10
N THR A 720 39.89 62.52 0.07
CA THR A 720 40.73 61.33 -0.17
C THR A 720 40.48 60.24 0.87
N SER A 721 40.44 60.62 2.17
CA SER A 721 40.11 59.73 3.29
C SER A 721 38.68 59.18 3.22
N THR A 722 37.76 59.91 2.59
CA THR A 722 36.36 59.49 2.40
C THR A 722 36.22 58.54 1.23
N ILE A 723 36.93 58.78 0.12
CA ILE A 723 37.01 57.88 -1.04
C ILE A 723 37.63 56.55 -0.62
N GLN A 724 38.82 56.55 0.01
CA GLN A 724 39.48 55.33 0.48
C GLN A 724 38.58 54.50 1.42
N ARG A 725 37.80 55.16 2.29
CA ARG A 725 36.85 54.50 3.20
C ARG A 725 35.62 53.94 2.47
N TRP A 726 35.21 54.55 1.36
CA TRP A 726 34.20 53.99 0.45
C TRP A 726 34.73 52.79 -0.32
N GLU A 727 35.97 52.84 -0.83
CA GLU A 727 36.57 51.73 -1.58
C GLU A 727 36.83 50.52 -0.68
N ALA A 728 37.37 50.70 0.53
CA ALA A 728 37.48 49.63 1.52
C ALA A 728 36.11 49.00 1.87
N LYS A 729 35.03 49.79 1.86
CA LYS A 729 33.66 49.29 2.09
C LYS A 729 33.09 48.56 0.86
N ARG A 730 33.52 48.91 -0.36
CA ARG A 730 33.21 48.21 -1.62
C ARG A 730 33.93 46.86 -1.69
N GLU A 731 35.21 46.81 -1.31
CA GLU A 731 36.00 45.57 -1.16
C GLU A 731 35.32 44.60 -0.19
N LEU A 732 35.00 45.06 1.02
CA LEU A 732 34.31 44.25 2.03
C LEU A 732 32.93 43.75 1.57
N ALA A 733 32.19 44.55 0.78
CA ALA A 733 30.92 44.13 0.20
C ALA A 733 31.10 43.05 -0.88
N HIS A 734 32.17 43.11 -1.69
CA HIS A 734 32.50 42.04 -2.65
C HIS A 734 32.89 40.74 -1.94
N ILE A 735 33.71 40.81 -0.89
CA ILE A 735 34.11 39.65 -0.09
C ILE A 735 32.87 38.99 0.55
N ALA A 736 31.99 39.79 1.18
CA ALA A 736 30.75 39.30 1.77
C ALA A 736 29.72 38.77 0.75
N GLY A 737 29.80 39.19 -0.52
CA GLY A 737 29.02 38.63 -1.62
C GLY A 737 29.51 37.26 -2.09
N GLY A 738 30.83 37.06 -2.15
CA GLY A 738 31.44 35.82 -2.63
C GLY A 738 31.14 34.59 -1.76
N SER A 739 30.96 34.76 -0.44
CA SER A 739 30.73 33.67 0.50
C SER A 739 29.36 32.97 0.40
N LYS A 740 28.49 33.34 -0.56
CA LYS A 740 27.12 32.82 -0.70
C LYS A 740 26.88 31.80 -1.83
N GLN A 741 27.93 31.31 -2.49
CA GLN A 741 27.83 30.32 -3.58
C GLN A 741 28.46 28.94 -3.26
N SER A 742 28.56 28.57 -1.98
CA SER A 742 29.03 27.24 -1.58
C SER A 742 28.22 26.67 -0.40
N HIS A 743 26.93 26.38 -0.67
CA HIS A 743 26.12 25.39 0.05
C HIS A 743 24.99 24.90 -0.85
#